data_AF-A0A849STM7-F1
#
_entry.id   AF-A0A849STM7-F1
#
_cell.length_a   1.000
_cell.length_b   1.000
_cell.length_c   1.000
_cell.angle_alpha   90.00
_cell.angle_beta   90.00
_cell.angle_gamma   90.00
#
_symmetry.space_group_name_H-M   'P 1'
#
loop_
_entity.id
_entity.type
_entity.pdbx_description
1 polymer ?
#
loop_
_entity_poly.entity_id
_entity_poly.type
_entity_poly.pdbx_seq_one_letter_code
_entity_poly.pdbx_strand_id
1 'polypeptide(L)'
;MDTWLNFQVYMMKDKQDAHKTTKTAPSKTEPLEKQLWKAADKLRKNIDAAEYKHIVLGLIFLKYISDSFEQHFTKLQAGEGEYAGADPEDKDEYAAENVFFVPQDARWSYLQSNARQPEIGKLVDAAMDALEAENAPLKGVLPKVFARDNLDPASLGQLIDLVGNIALGDAKSRSADVLGHVFEYFLGEFALAEGKQGGQFYTPRSVVELLVEMLEPYQGRVFDPCCGSGGMFVQSEKFVADHQGRANDISIYGQESNQTTWRLAKMNLAIRGIEASQVKWNNEGSFLNDAHKDVKADYIIANPPFNVSDWSGELLRTDGRWQYGVPPAGNANFAWLQHFIYHLSPTGQAGVVLAKGALTSKTSGEGEIRKALIEQGNVIDCIVNLPAKLFLNTQIPAALWFMSRNRGSNNQSNGKFRNRSNEILFIDARNLGHLINRRTKELSHEDIKQITDTYHNWRNNIPSPSGRGQGEGSSEGNKLPEKLLENARKLRKNQTDAEALLWSLLRSCQLNDCKFRRQHPIEPYILDFYCHEEKLAIELDGGQHNTESAIANDHKRTEYLKSQGITVLRFWNNDVLQNTESVLQQIYSTLTPALSQRERESKAEPSPAGGRGQGERNAYQDIPGFCASVSLARVKELDYVLTPGRYVGLPDDEDDFNFAERFNALKAEFEAQLVEEEKLNKAIADNLARVKL
;
A
#
# COMPACT_ATOMS: atom_id res chain seq x y z
N MET A 1 52.34 -36.29 42.00
CA MET A 1 52.31 -34.81 41.85
C MET A 1 52.24 -34.34 40.40
N ASP A 2 52.27 -35.22 39.38
CA ASP A 2 52.24 -34.81 37.96
C ASP A 2 50.90 -34.99 37.21
N THR A 3 49.83 -35.43 37.89
CA THR A 3 48.50 -35.58 37.25
C THR A 3 47.56 -34.41 37.50
N TRP A 4 47.84 -33.56 38.49
CA TRP A 4 47.01 -32.38 38.81
C TRP A 4 47.47 -31.09 38.11
N LEU A 5 48.75 -30.98 37.74
CA LEU A 5 49.26 -29.81 37.02
C LEU A 5 48.87 -29.82 35.53
N ASN A 6 48.78 -31.00 34.90
CA ASN A 6 48.39 -31.13 33.50
C ASN A 6 46.91 -30.84 33.25
N PHE A 7 46.04 -31.03 34.24
CA PHE A 7 44.60 -30.74 34.10
C PHE A 7 44.31 -29.23 34.12
N GLN A 8 45.07 -28.44 34.88
CA GLN A 8 44.94 -26.97 34.87
C GLN A 8 45.51 -26.32 33.60
N VAL A 9 46.57 -26.87 33.01
CA VAL A 9 47.13 -26.36 31.75
C VAL A 9 46.20 -26.64 30.56
N TYR A 10 45.50 -27.77 30.55
CA TYR A 10 44.49 -28.07 29.52
C TYR A 10 43.28 -27.14 29.63
N MET A 11 42.77 -26.92 30.85
CA MET A 11 41.63 -26.02 31.13
C MET A 11 41.93 -24.52 30.92
N MET A 12 43.20 -24.10 30.89
CA MET A 12 43.58 -22.72 30.60
C MET A 12 43.84 -22.46 29.11
N LYS A 13 44.21 -23.48 28.32
CA LYS A 13 44.29 -23.34 26.85
C LYS A 13 42.91 -23.32 26.19
N ASP A 14 41.95 -24.09 26.69
CA ASP A 14 40.56 -24.05 26.19
C ASP A 14 39.79 -22.77 26.59
N LYS A 15 40.31 -21.95 27.52
CA LYS A 15 39.70 -20.66 27.90
C LYS A 15 40.26 -19.44 27.17
N GLN A 16 41.31 -19.58 26.36
CA GLN A 16 41.79 -18.50 25.48
C GLN A 16 41.34 -18.64 24.03
N ASP A 17 40.85 -19.81 23.60
CA ASP A 17 40.24 -20.00 22.29
C ASP A 17 38.69 -20.05 22.29
N ALA A 18 38.05 -19.99 23.47
CA ALA A 18 36.58 -20.03 23.62
C ALA A 18 35.88 -18.65 23.64
N HIS A 19 36.54 -17.56 23.19
CA HIS A 19 35.92 -16.23 23.02
C HIS A 19 36.21 -15.59 21.65
N LYS A 20 36.29 -16.42 20.61
CA LYS A 20 35.91 -16.02 19.26
C LYS A 20 34.74 -16.89 18.81
N THR A 21 33.58 -16.69 19.42
CA THR A 21 32.34 -16.81 18.65
C THR A 21 32.45 -15.74 17.57
N THR A 22 33.01 -16.11 16.42
CA THR A 22 32.62 -15.49 15.17
C THR A 22 31.11 -15.53 15.17
N LYS A 23 30.49 -14.39 15.50
CA LYS A 23 29.16 -14.10 14.98
C LYS A 23 29.33 -14.27 13.49
N THR A 24 29.00 -15.44 12.97
CA THR A 24 28.60 -15.58 11.59
C THR A 24 27.46 -14.59 11.46
N ALA A 25 27.79 -13.39 10.96
CA ALA A 25 26.78 -12.49 10.46
C ALA A 25 25.90 -13.37 9.56
N PRO A 26 24.56 -13.30 9.68
CA PRO A 26 23.71 -14.00 8.72
C PRO A 26 24.25 -13.62 7.35
N SER A 27 24.64 -14.61 6.53
CA SER A 27 25.09 -14.31 5.18
C SER A 27 23.90 -13.63 4.52
N LYS A 28 23.94 -12.31 4.43
CA LYS A 28 22.96 -11.51 3.70
C LYS A 28 23.20 -11.86 2.24
N THR A 29 22.68 -13.00 1.82
CA THR A 29 22.46 -13.28 0.40
C THR A 29 21.66 -12.11 -0.12
N GLU A 30 22.27 -11.39 -1.06
CA GLU A 30 21.65 -10.23 -1.66
C GLU A 30 20.33 -10.68 -2.31
N PRO A 31 19.23 -9.91 -2.18
CA PRO A 31 17.97 -10.26 -2.83
C PRO A 31 18.12 -10.56 -4.32
N LEU A 32 17.30 -11.48 -4.84
CA LEU A 32 17.40 -11.98 -6.22
C LEU A 32 17.36 -10.84 -7.24
N GLU A 33 16.44 -9.90 -7.07
CA GLU A 33 16.25 -8.74 -7.94
C GLU A 33 17.50 -7.86 -8.03
N LYS A 34 18.25 -7.72 -6.93
CA LYS A 34 19.53 -7.00 -6.89
C LYS A 34 20.63 -7.74 -7.63
N GLN A 35 20.69 -9.07 -7.51
CA GLN A 35 21.65 -9.89 -8.25
C GLN A 35 21.38 -9.82 -9.75
N LEU A 36 20.11 -9.95 -10.14
CA LEU A 36 19.65 -9.86 -11.53
C LEU A 36 19.96 -8.48 -12.12
N TRP A 37 19.68 -7.41 -11.38
CA TRP A 37 20.00 -6.06 -11.81
C TRP A 37 21.49 -5.88 -12.09
N LYS A 38 22.37 -6.33 -11.16
CA LYS A 38 23.82 -6.25 -11.36
C LYS A 38 24.30 -7.06 -12.57
N ALA A 39 23.69 -8.20 -12.84
CA ALA A 39 24.02 -9.01 -14.01
C ALA A 39 23.54 -8.33 -15.31
N ALA A 40 22.30 -7.83 -15.33
CA ALA A 40 21.73 -7.13 -16.47
C ALA A 40 22.46 -5.82 -16.77
N ASP A 41 22.83 -5.02 -15.77
CA ASP A 41 23.53 -3.76 -15.96
C ASP A 41 24.95 -3.96 -16.53
N LYS A 42 25.63 -5.06 -16.18
CA LYS A 42 26.90 -5.44 -16.82
C LYS A 42 26.75 -5.75 -18.31
N LEU A 43 25.61 -6.28 -18.74
CA LEU A 43 25.32 -6.62 -20.13
C LEU A 43 24.93 -5.39 -20.98
N ARG A 44 24.62 -4.26 -20.33
CA ARG A 44 24.24 -3.01 -21.00
C ARG A 44 25.34 -2.43 -21.89
N LYS A 45 26.61 -2.69 -21.56
CA LYS A 45 27.79 -2.14 -22.24
C LYS A 45 27.69 -0.60 -22.39
N ASN A 46 27.60 -0.09 -23.62
CA ASN A 46 27.60 1.34 -23.94
C ASN A 46 26.19 1.94 -24.14
N ILE A 47 25.14 1.16 -23.94
CA ILE A 47 23.75 1.63 -24.11
C ILE A 47 23.38 2.49 -22.89
N ASP A 48 22.63 3.57 -23.11
CA ASP A 48 22.12 4.38 -22.02
C ASP A 48 20.99 3.67 -21.25
N ALA A 49 20.75 4.08 -20.00
CA ALA A 49 19.72 3.44 -19.18
C ALA A 49 18.29 3.63 -19.75
N ALA A 50 18.03 4.75 -20.42
CA ALA A 50 16.72 5.09 -20.98
C ALA A 50 16.35 4.27 -22.22
N GLU A 51 17.34 3.83 -22.99
CA GLU A 51 17.16 2.90 -24.08
C GLU A 51 17.16 1.45 -23.56
N TYR A 52 18.11 1.12 -22.68
CA TYR A 52 18.26 -0.25 -22.17
C TYR A 52 17.07 -0.75 -21.37
N LYS A 53 16.33 0.13 -20.70
CA LYS A 53 15.10 -0.25 -19.96
C LYS A 53 14.10 -1.01 -20.82
N HIS A 54 13.95 -0.63 -22.09
CA HIS A 54 12.97 -1.22 -22.99
C HIS A 54 13.34 -2.64 -23.37
N ILE A 55 14.64 -2.89 -23.53
CA ILE A 55 15.18 -4.21 -23.85
C ILE A 55 14.93 -5.15 -22.66
N VAL A 56 15.37 -4.75 -21.47
CA VAL A 56 15.32 -5.60 -20.29
C VAL A 56 13.89 -5.84 -19.81
N LEU A 57 13.08 -4.78 -19.68
CA LEU A 57 11.68 -4.91 -19.25
C LEU A 57 10.84 -5.66 -20.29
N GLY A 58 11.12 -5.47 -21.59
CA GLY A 58 10.50 -6.24 -22.66
C GLY A 58 10.77 -7.73 -22.56
N LEU A 59 12.02 -8.14 -22.29
CA LEU A 59 12.37 -9.55 -22.11
C LEU A 59 11.77 -10.17 -20.84
N ILE A 60 11.75 -9.43 -19.73
CA ILE A 60 11.10 -9.89 -18.49
C ILE A 60 9.61 -10.12 -18.75
N PHE A 61 8.95 -9.21 -19.46
CA PHE A 61 7.54 -9.34 -19.83
C PHE A 61 7.29 -10.54 -20.76
N LEU A 62 8.14 -10.73 -21.77
CA LEU A 62 8.08 -11.87 -22.68
C LEU A 62 8.26 -13.21 -21.96
N LYS A 63 9.20 -13.26 -20.99
CA LYS A 63 9.39 -14.43 -20.13
C LYS A 63 8.15 -14.74 -19.32
N TYR A 64 7.54 -13.71 -18.70
CA TYR A 64 6.31 -13.87 -17.94
C TYR A 64 5.17 -14.44 -18.80
N ILE A 65 4.94 -13.84 -19.97
CA ILE A 65 3.88 -14.30 -20.88
C ILE A 65 4.13 -15.75 -21.30
N SER A 66 5.39 -16.08 -21.64
CA SER A 66 5.77 -17.44 -22.04
C SER A 66 5.55 -18.45 -20.91
N ASP A 67 5.89 -18.10 -19.67
CA ASP A 67 5.71 -18.98 -18.52
C ASP A 67 4.24 -19.23 -18.19
N SER A 68 3.43 -18.16 -18.23
CA SER A 68 1.99 -18.23 -18.02
C SER A 68 1.32 -19.11 -19.08
N PHE A 69 1.70 -18.90 -20.35
CA PHE A 69 1.25 -19.73 -21.46
C PHE A 69 1.67 -21.19 -21.30
N GLU A 70 2.95 -21.48 -21.02
CA GLU A 70 3.45 -22.85 -20.93
C GLU A 70 2.82 -23.61 -19.75
N GLN A 71 2.50 -22.90 -18.66
CA GLN A 71 1.75 -23.45 -17.54
C GLN A 71 0.33 -23.89 -17.98
N HIS A 72 -0.38 -23.04 -18.72
CA HIS A 72 -1.72 -23.36 -19.19
C HIS A 72 -1.70 -24.43 -20.30
N PHE A 73 -0.78 -24.31 -21.25
CA PHE A 73 -0.53 -25.30 -22.29
C PHE A 73 -0.33 -26.71 -21.71
N THR A 74 0.46 -26.84 -20.64
CA THR A 74 0.68 -28.13 -19.96
C THR A 74 -0.62 -28.69 -19.37
N LYS A 75 -1.50 -27.84 -18.82
CA LYS A 75 -2.80 -28.28 -18.28
C LYS A 75 -3.74 -28.74 -19.38
N LEU A 76 -3.86 -27.96 -20.46
CA LEU A 76 -4.66 -28.32 -21.64
C LEU A 76 -4.17 -29.62 -22.26
N GLN A 77 -2.85 -29.78 -22.39
CA GLN A 77 -2.24 -30.99 -22.94
C GLN A 77 -2.44 -32.23 -22.07
N ALA A 78 -2.48 -32.08 -20.74
CA ALA A 78 -2.79 -33.18 -19.83
C ALA A 78 -4.24 -33.67 -20.02
N GLY A 79 -5.17 -32.79 -20.40
CA GLY A 79 -6.53 -33.14 -20.80
C GLY A 79 -7.36 -33.77 -19.67
N GLU A 80 -7.07 -33.43 -18.41
CA GLU A 80 -7.77 -33.96 -17.24
C GLU A 80 -8.94 -33.05 -16.83
N GLY A 81 -10.03 -33.66 -16.34
CA GLY A 81 -11.18 -32.93 -15.79
C GLY A 81 -11.89 -32.06 -16.84
N GLU A 82 -12.02 -30.77 -16.56
CA GLU A 82 -12.70 -29.79 -17.42
C GLU A 82 -11.95 -29.51 -18.74
N TYR A 83 -10.66 -29.89 -18.83
CA TYR A 83 -9.83 -29.69 -20.02
C TYR A 83 -9.85 -30.91 -20.98
N ALA A 84 -10.70 -31.90 -20.73
CA ALA A 84 -10.79 -33.09 -21.58
C ALA A 84 -11.28 -32.74 -23.00
N GLY A 85 -10.39 -32.93 -23.99
CA GLY A 85 -10.68 -32.62 -25.40
C GLY A 85 -10.37 -31.17 -25.80
N ALA A 86 -9.78 -30.37 -24.91
CA ALA A 86 -9.28 -29.04 -25.23
C ALA A 86 -8.13 -29.12 -26.25
N ASP A 87 -8.01 -28.09 -27.10
CA ASP A 87 -6.88 -27.92 -28.02
C ASP A 87 -5.86 -26.94 -27.40
N PRO A 88 -4.66 -27.40 -27.02
CA PRO A 88 -3.62 -26.53 -26.47
C PRO A 88 -3.15 -25.42 -27.43
N GLU A 89 -3.49 -25.49 -28.71
CA GLU A 89 -3.17 -24.44 -29.69
C GLU A 89 -4.39 -23.57 -30.06
N ASP A 90 -5.55 -23.77 -29.41
CA ASP A 90 -6.69 -22.86 -29.52
C ASP A 90 -6.54 -21.68 -28.56
N LYS A 91 -6.54 -20.46 -29.11
CA LYS A 91 -6.39 -19.22 -28.34
C LYS A 91 -7.55 -18.94 -27.39
N ASP A 92 -8.75 -19.44 -27.68
CA ASP A 92 -9.93 -19.15 -26.86
C ASP A 92 -9.83 -19.83 -25.48
N GLU A 93 -9.10 -20.96 -25.39
CA GLU A 93 -8.78 -21.67 -24.15
C GLU A 93 -7.91 -20.84 -23.19
N TYR A 94 -7.14 -19.89 -23.72
CA TYR A 94 -6.27 -19.01 -22.94
C TYR A 94 -6.99 -17.73 -22.51
N ALA A 95 -7.81 -17.17 -23.41
CA ALA A 95 -8.58 -15.96 -23.15
C ALA A 95 -9.54 -16.13 -21.95
N ALA A 96 -10.13 -17.32 -21.79
CA ALA A 96 -11.01 -17.64 -20.66
C ALA A 96 -10.34 -17.53 -19.28
N GLU A 97 -9.03 -17.78 -19.22
CA GLU A 97 -8.22 -17.79 -18.00
C GLU A 97 -7.37 -16.51 -17.84
N ASN A 98 -7.61 -15.48 -18.68
CA ASN A 98 -6.80 -14.26 -18.78
C ASN A 98 -5.30 -14.53 -19.06
N VAL A 99 -5.00 -15.59 -19.81
CA VAL A 99 -3.65 -15.92 -20.26
C VAL A 99 -3.47 -15.44 -21.69
N PHE A 100 -2.31 -14.83 -21.99
CA PHE A 100 -1.98 -14.44 -23.37
C PHE A 100 -1.57 -15.66 -24.19
N PHE A 101 -2.08 -15.76 -25.41
CA PHE A 101 -1.67 -16.81 -26.34
C PHE A 101 -0.26 -16.50 -26.89
N VAL A 102 0.61 -17.52 -26.96
CA VAL A 102 2.01 -17.37 -27.38
C VAL A 102 2.31 -18.26 -28.60
N PRO A 103 2.46 -17.65 -29.79
CA PRO A 103 2.89 -18.35 -31.00
C PRO A 103 4.20 -19.12 -30.79
N GLN A 104 4.38 -20.22 -31.52
CA GLN A 104 5.53 -21.12 -31.36
C GLN A 104 6.89 -20.43 -31.50
N ASP A 105 7.00 -19.48 -32.42
CA ASP A 105 8.18 -18.66 -32.69
C ASP A 105 8.37 -17.52 -31.67
N ALA A 106 7.38 -17.26 -30.82
CA ALA A 106 7.45 -16.29 -29.72
C ALA A 106 7.67 -16.93 -28.34
N ARG A 107 7.63 -18.27 -28.24
CA ARG A 107 7.85 -18.98 -26.96
C ARG A 107 9.28 -18.79 -26.47
N TRP A 108 9.44 -18.61 -25.16
CA TRP A 108 10.76 -18.39 -24.55
C TRP A 108 11.78 -19.47 -24.90
N SER A 109 11.37 -20.75 -24.89
CA SER A 109 12.23 -21.89 -25.23
C SER A 109 12.79 -21.81 -26.65
N TYR A 110 11.99 -21.34 -27.62
CA TYR A 110 12.44 -21.10 -28.98
C TYR A 110 13.51 -20.01 -29.01
N LEU A 111 13.24 -18.86 -28.39
CA LEU A 111 14.19 -17.73 -28.36
C LEU A 111 15.48 -18.09 -27.64
N GLN A 112 15.39 -18.82 -26.52
CA GLN A 112 16.55 -19.29 -25.76
C GLN A 112 17.40 -20.27 -26.57
N SER A 113 16.79 -21.20 -27.31
CA SER A 113 17.52 -22.14 -28.18
C SER A 113 18.29 -21.43 -29.31
N ASN A 114 17.80 -20.27 -29.74
CA ASN A 114 18.41 -19.44 -30.78
C ASN A 114 19.25 -18.27 -30.21
N ALA A 115 19.41 -18.16 -28.88
CA ALA A 115 20.02 -17.00 -28.22
C ALA A 115 21.46 -16.67 -28.67
N ARG A 116 22.17 -17.65 -29.25
CA ARG A 116 23.55 -17.50 -29.73
C ARG A 116 23.65 -17.09 -31.20
N GLN A 117 22.52 -16.99 -31.90
CA GLN A 117 22.50 -16.64 -33.31
C GLN A 117 22.72 -15.14 -33.53
N PRO A 118 23.43 -14.72 -34.59
CA PRO A 118 23.59 -13.31 -34.94
C PRO A 118 22.27 -12.55 -35.15
N GLU A 119 21.24 -13.26 -35.60
CA GLU A 119 19.90 -12.74 -35.89
C GLU A 119 18.96 -12.70 -34.68
N ILE A 120 19.42 -13.04 -33.46
CA ILE A 120 18.55 -13.12 -32.27
C ILE A 120 17.72 -11.84 -32.05
N GLY A 121 18.27 -10.65 -32.31
CA GLY A 121 17.53 -9.40 -32.23
C GLY A 121 16.30 -9.35 -33.14
N LYS A 122 16.41 -9.86 -34.37
CA LYS A 122 15.30 -9.93 -35.33
C LYS A 122 14.26 -10.96 -34.91
N LEU A 123 14.70 -12.08 -34.32
CA LEU A 123 13.79 -13.11 -33.80
C LEU A 123 12.96 -12.57 -32.63
N VAL A 124 13.57 -11.82 -31.72
CA VAL A 124 12.84 -11.20 -30.61
C VAL A 124 11.87 -10.12 -31.12
N ASP A 125 12.28 -9.27 -32.08
CA ASP A 125 11.36 -8.28 -32.67
C ASP A 125 10.16 -8.97 -33.37
N ALA A 126 10.40 -10.05 -34.13
CA ALA A 126 9.34 -10.84 -34.76
C ALA A 126 8.41 -11.51 -33.75
N ALA A 127 8.96 -12.04 -32.64
CA ALA A 127 8.17 -12.60 -31.54
C ALA A 127 7.24 -11.55 -30.90
N MET A 128 7.73 -10.32 -30.69
CA MET A 128 6.92 -9.23 -30.16
C MET A 128 5.79 -8.84 -31.14
N ASP A 129 6.07 -8.79 -32.44
CA ASP A 129 5.03 -8.53 -33.46
C ASP A 129 3.98 -9.65 -33.49
N ALA A 130 4.40 -10.92 -33.44
CA ALA A 130 3.48 -12.07 -33.41
C ALA A 130 2.58 -12.06 -32.16
N LEU A 131 3.14 -11.74 -30.99
CA LEU A 131 2.37 -11.60 -29.75
C LEU A 131 1.31 -10.50 -29.85
N GLU A 132 1.65 -9.34 -30.41
CA GLU A 132 0.67 -8.26 -30.59
C GLU A 132 -0.43 -8.60 -31.60
N ALA A 133 -0.10 -9.39 -32.63
CA ALA A 133 -1.06 -9.81 -33.65
C ALA A 133 -2.13 -10.74 -33.06
N GLU A 134 -1.72 -11.68 -32.20
CA GLU A 134 -2.64 -12.63 -31.57
C GLU A 134 -3.38 -12.06 -30.34
N ASN A 135 -2.79 -11.07 -29.66
CA ASN A 135 -3.33 -10.54 -28.41
C ASN A 135 -3.70 -9.06 -28.53
N ALA A 136 -4.99 -8.79 -28.80
CA ALA A 136 -5.53 -7.44 -28.95
C ALA A 136 -5.15 -6.46 -27.81
N PRO A 137 -5.12 -6.85 -26.51
CA PRO A 137 -4.70 -5.96 -25.42
C PRO A 137 -3.23 -5.49 -25.48
N LEU A 138 -2.37 -6.20 -26.23
CA LEU A 138 -0.95 -5.90 -26.38
C LEU A 138 -0.64 -5.07 -27.63
N LYS A 139 -1.61 -4.79 -28.49
CA LYS A 139 -1.39 -4.06 -29.74
C LYS A 139 -0.70 -2.71 -29.51
N GLY A 140 0.49 -2.54 -30.10
CA GLY A 140 1.32 -1.34 -29.96
C GLY A 140 1.99 -1.14 -28.60
N VAL A 141 1.99 -2.16 -27.74
CA VAL A 141 2.54 -2.13 -26.37
C VAL A 141 4.00 -2.58 -26.33
N LEU A 142 4.35 -3.64 -27.04
CA LEU A 142 5.62 -4.34 -26.91
C LEU A 142 6.76 -3.60 -27.65
N PRO A 143 7.97 -3.56 -27.07
CA PRO A 143 9.12 -2.93 -27.71
C PRO A 143 9.61 -3.79 -28.88
N LYS A 144 9.92 -3.16 -30.02
CA LYS A 144 10.59 -3.79 -31.18
C LYS A 144 11.91 -3.07 -31.47
N VAL A 145 12.85 -3.24 -30.55
CA VAL A 145 14.13 -2.49 -30.52
C VAL A 145 15.33 -3.42 -30.41
N PHE A 146 15.12 -4.73 -30.59
CA PHE A 146 16.13 -5.75 -30.31
C PHE A 146 17.08 -5.97 -31.48
N ALA A 147 16.71 -5.61 -32.71
CA ALA A 147 17.58 -5.68 -33.89
C ALA A 147 18.40 -4.41 -34.17
N ARG A 148 18.50 -3.47 -33.20
CA ARG A 148 19.28 -2.23 -33.39
C ARG A 148 20.79 -2.49 -33.40
N ASP A 149 21.52 -1.75 -34.24
CA ASP A 149 22.97 -1.91 -34.42
C ASP A 149 23.81 -1.65 -33.16
N ASN A 150 23.29 -0.84 -32.23
CA ASN A 150 23.95 -0.53 -30.95
C ASN A 150 23.74 -1.62 -29.87
N LEU A 151 22.94 -2.65 -30.14
CA LEU A 151 22.75 -3.80 -29.26
C LEU A 151 23.53 -5.01 -29.78
N ASP A 152 24.58 -5.38 -29.05
CA ASP A 152 25.42 -6.53 -29.39
C ASP A 152 24.64 -7.86 -29.24
N PRO A 153 24.51 -8.69 -30.30
CA PRO A 153 23.76 -9.94 -30.27
C PRO A 153 24.21 -10.92 -29.18
N ALA A 154 25.52 -10.99 -28.90
CA ALA A 154 26.04 -11.86 -27.85
C ALA A 154 25.61 -11.40 -26.44
N SER A 155 25.49 -10.09 -26.23
CA SER A 155 24.99 -9.52 -24.96
C SER A 155 23.49 -9.75 -24.81
N LEU A 156 22.73 -9.61 -25.90
CA LEU A 156 21.29 -9.93 -25.92
C LEU A 156 21.06 -11.42 -25.63
N GLY A 157 21.84 -12.32 -26.23
CA GLY A 157 21.78 -13.75 -25.93
C GLY A 157 22.05 -14.09 -24.46
N GLN A 158 23.09 -13.47 -23.87
CA GLN A 158 23.38 -13.61 -22.44
C GLN A 158 22.27 -13.04 -21.55
N LEU A 159 21.60 -11.98 -21.99
CA LEU A 159 20.48 -11.39 -21.27
C LEU A 159 19.24 -12.31 -21.31
N ILE A 160 18.97 -12.95 -22.45
CA ILE A 160 17.94 -14.00 -22.56
C ILE A 160 18.28 -15.16 -21.60
N ASP A 161 19.52 -15.66 -21.58
CA ASP A 161 19.90 -16.71 -20.64
C ASP A 161 19.75 -16.27 -19.17
N LEU A 162 20.13 -15.03 -18.86
CA LEU A 162 19.97 -14.45 -17.52
C LEU A 162 18.50 -14.43 -17.08
N VAL A 163 17.61 -13.91 -17.94
CA VAL A 163 16.17 -13.82 -17.67
C VAL A 163 15.52 -15.20 -17.61
N GLY A 164 16.01 -16.15 -18.42
CA GLY A 164 15.54 -17.54 -18.42
C GLY A 164 15.71 -18.24 -17.07
N ASN A 165 16.74 -17.84 -16.31
CA ASN A 165 17.05 -18.42 -15.01
C ASN A 165 16.26 -17.79 -13.83
N ILE A 166 15.40 -16.81 -14.06
CA ILE A 166 14.68 -16.07 -13.00
C ILE A 166 13.67 -16.95 -12.24
N ALA A 167 13.29 -18.13 -12.75
CA ALA A 167 12.40 -19.04 -12.05
C ALA A 167 12.65 -20.51 -12.40
N LEU A 168 13.54 -21.16 -11.63
CA LEU A 168 13.66 -22.63 -11.56
C LEU A 168 13.65 -23.05 -10.08
N GLY A 169 12.47 -23.06 -9.46
CA GLY A 169 12.27 -23.54 -8.09
C GLY A 169 10.77 -23.70 -7.75
N ASP A 170 10.41 -24.85 -7.16
CA ASP A 170 9.07 -25.43 -7.12
C ASP A 170 7.97 -24.56 -6.50
N ALA A 171 7.28 -23.80 -7.36
CA ALA A 171 5.82 -23.83 -7.61
C ALA A 171 5.55 -22.81 -8.73
N LYS A 172 5.03 -23.26 -9.89
CA LYS A 172 4.85 -22.43 -11.10
C LYS A 172 3.94 -21.20 -10.89
N SER A 173 3.10 -21.15 -9.86
CA SER A 173 2.37 -19.93 -9.47
C SER A 173 3.25 -18.85 -8.84
N ARG A 174 4.42 -19.20 -8.28
CA ARG A 174 5.36 -18.22 -7.70
C ARG A 174 6.18 -17.49 -8.78
N SER A 175 6.28 -18.00 -10.01
CA SER A 175 7.10 -17.35 -11.04
C SER A 175 6.49 -16.03 -11.51
N ALA A 176 5.16 -15.97 -11.64
CA ALA A 176 4.41 -14.75 -11.95
C ALA A 176 4.69 -13.63 -10.94
N ASP A 177 4.54 -13.93 -9.65
CA ASP A 177 4.81 -12.98 -8.56
C ASP A 177 6.29 -12.53 -8.53
N VAL A 178 7.22 -13.46 -8.74
CA VAL A 178 8.65 -13.16 -8.79
C VAL A 178 8.98 -12.24 -9.96
N LEU A 179 8.50 -12.53 -11.17
CA LEU A 179 8.74 -11.71 -12.35
C LEU A 179 8.09 -10.32 -12.22
N GLY A 180 6.89 -10.22 -11.64
CA GLY A 180 6.26 -8.94 -11.33
C GLY A 180 7.09 -8.09 -10.36
N HIS A 181 7.62 -8.71 -9.30
CA HIS A 181 8.50 -8.03 -8.34
C HIS A 181 9.83 -7.60 -8.98
N VAL A 182 10.44 -8.45 -9.80
CA VAL A 182 11.67 -8.12 -10.55
C VAL A 182 11.41 -6.98 -11.54
N PHE A 183 10.28 -7.00 -12.25
CA PHE A 183 9.91 -5.93 -13.19
C PHE A 183 9.81 -4.57 -12.50
N GLU A 184 9.14 -4.52 -11.34
CA GLU A 184 8.99 -3.28 -10.55
C GLU A 184 10.32 -2.80 -9.96
N TYR A 185 11.14 -3.72 -9.46
CA TYR A 185 12.49 -3.39 -8.99
C TYR A 185 13.33 -2.76 -10.11
N PHE A 186 13.34 -3.37 -11.29
CA PHE A 186 14.10 -2.87 -12.45
C PHE A 186 13.57 -1.51 -12.90
N LEU A 187 12.24 -1.32 -12.91
CA LEU A 187 11.63 -0.04 -13.24
C LEU A 187 12.11 1.09 -12.28
N GLY A 188 12.21 0.79 -10.98
CA GLY A 188 12.77 1.72 -9.99
C GLY A 188 14.27 1.99 -10.18
N GLU A 189 15.07 0.96 -10.47
CA GLU A 189 16.51 1.12 -10.74
C GLU A 189 16.79 1.89 -12.04
N PHE A 190 15.99 1.69 -13.10
CA PHE A 190 16.09 2.49 -14.31
C PHE A 190 15.72 3.96 -14.05
N ALA A 191 14.69 4.22 -13.25
CA ALA A 191 14.37 5.58 -12.83
C ALA A 191 15.51 6.24 -12.02
N LEU A 192 16.21 5.48 -11.18
CA LEU A 192 17.42 5.94 -10.49
C LEU A 192 18.56 6.26 -11.46
N ALA A 193 18.79 5.40 -12.44
CA ALA A 193 19.89 5.52 -13.40
C ALA A 193 19.70 6.66 -14.41
N GLU A 194 18.46 6.92 -14.85
CA GLU A 194 18.12 8.01 -15.79
C GLU A 194 18.17 9.40 -15.15
N GLY A 195 18.09 9.48 -13.82
CA GLY A 195 18.17 10.75 -13.07
C GLY A 195 17.09 11.77 -13.45
N LYS A 196 17.44 13.06 -13.35
CA LYS A 196 16.50 14.20 -13.40
C LYS A 196 15.78 14.39 -14.75
N GLN A 197 16.31 13.86 -15.86
CA GLN A 197 15.74 14.11 -17.20
C GLN A 197 14.85 12.96 -17.71
N GLY A 198 15.04 11.71 -17.27
CA GLY A 198 14.20 10.57 -17.67
C GLY A 198 13.23 10.04 -16.60
N GLY A 199 13.52 10.30 -15.31
CA GLY A 199 12.77 9.73 -14.19
C GLY A 199 11.44 10.40 -13.85
N GLN A 200 10.88 11.28 -14.68
CA GLN A 200 9.67 12.08 -14.35
C GLN A 200 8.40 11.25 -14.11
N PHE A 201 8.43 9.93 -14.32
CA PHE A 201 7.25 9.05 -14.37
C PHE A 201 7.26 7.93 -13.32
N TYR A 202 8.22 7.92 -12.39
CA TYR A 202 8.29 6.91 -11.32
C TYR A 202 8.13 7.54 -9.94
N THR A 203 7.19 7.00 -9.17
CA THR A 203 6.94 7.39 -7.78
C THR A 203 7.55 6.34 -6.87
N PRO A 204 8.35 6.71 -5.84
CA PRO A 204 8.92 5.73 -4.91
C PRO A 204 7.84 4.87 -4.25
N ARG A 205 8.08 3.56 -4.16
CA ARG A 205 7.12 2.57 -3.63
C ARG A 205 6.55 2.97 -2.27
N SER A 206 7.38 3.41 -1.33
CA SER A 206 6.93 3.84 0.00
C SER A 206 5.99 5.05 0.00
N VAL A 207 6.07 5.93 -1.02
CA VAL A 207 5.12 7.04 -1.18
C VAL A 207 3.80 6.57 -1.79
N VAL A 208 3.87 5.65 -2.76
CA VAL A 208 2.69 5.01 -3.35
C VAL A 208 1.91 4.23 -2.28
N GLU A 209 2.62 3.41 -1.48
CA GLU A 209 2.06 2.67 -0.35
C GLU A 209 1.39 3.62 0.64
N LEU A 210 2.06 4.71 1.04
CA LEU A 210 1.47 5.71 1.93
C LEU A 210 0.17 6.33 1.37
N LEU A 211 0.13 6.68 0.09
CA LEU A 211 -1.07 7.23 -0.55
C LEU A 211 -2.24 6.24 -0.52
N VAL A 212 -1.99 5.00 -0.92
CA VAL A 212 -3.01 3.94 -0.99
C VAL A 212 -3.52 3.56 0.40
N GLU A 213 -2.61 3.34 1.36
CA GLU A 213 -2.96 3.00 2.75
C GLU A 213 -3.77 4.12 3.42
N MET A 214 -3.45 5.40 3.15
CA MET A 214 -4.24 6.51 3.69
C MET A 214 -5.65 6.57 3.08
N LEU A 215 -5.81 6.29 1.78
CA LEU A 215 -7.11 6.35 1.10
C LEU A 215 -8.01 5.14 1.39
N GLU A 216 -7.44 3.95 1.57
CA GLU A 216 -8.13 2.67 1.72
C GLU A 216 -9.13 2.37 0.57
N PRO A 217 -8.65 2.21 -0.69
CA PRO A 217 -9.49 1.94 -1.85
C PRO A 217 -9.99 0.48 -1.89
N TYR A 218 -10.84 0.09 -0.93
CA TYR A 218 -11.36 -1.29 -0.84
C TYR A 218 -12.23 -1.71 -2.03
N GLN A 219 -12.98 -0.76 -2.61
CA GLN A 219 -13.88 -1.02 -3.74
C GLN A 219 -14.18 0.27 -4.50
N GLY A 220 -14.59 0.16 -5.76
CA GLY A 220 -15.04 1.30 -6.58
C GLY A 220 -14.02 1.74 -7.62
N ARG A 221 -14.16 2.96 -8.14
CA ARG A 221 -13.35 3.44 -9.28
C ARG A 221 -12.10 4.14 -8.80
N VAL A 222 -10.93 3.62 -9.19
CA VAL A 222 -9.61 4.23 -8.93
C VAL A 222 -9.14 4.91 -10.22
N PHE A 223 -8.87 6.21 -10.16
CA PHE A 223 -8.46 7.01 -11.32
C PHE A 223 -7.12 7.71 -11.11
N ASP A 224 -6.20 7.55 -12.07
CA ASP A 224 -4.96 8.32 -12.15
C ASP A 224 -4.82 8.95 -13.56
N PRO A 225 -5.11 10.25 -13.74
CA PRO A 225 -5.02 10.92 -15.04
C PRO A 225 -3.57 11.23 -15.45
N CYS A 226 -2.56 10.81 -14.69
CA CYS A 226 -1.15 10.98 -15.01
C CYS A 226 -0.39 9.73 -14.54
N CYS A 227 -0.86 8.56 -14.99
CA CYS A 227 -0.57 7.30 -14.32
C CYS A 227 0.87 6.82 -14.41
N GLY A 228 1.70 7.45 -15.23
CA GLY A 228 3.09 7.06 -15.39
C GLY A 228 3.17 5.59 -15.75
N SER A 229 4.01 4.86 -15.03
CA SER A 229 4.21 3.41 -15.19
C SER A 229 3.15 2.53 -14.51
N GLY A 230 2.05 3.09 -14.01
CA GLY A 230 0.93 2.35 -13.43
C GLY A 230 1.15 1.88 -11.97
N GLY A 231 2.18 2.37 -11.29
CA GLY A 231 2.52 1.96 -9.91
C GLY A 231 1.39 2.19 -8.89
N MET A 232 0.59 3.24 -9.06
CA MET A 232 -0.56 3.51 -8.18
C MET A 232 -1.63 2.41 -8.26
N PHE A 233 -1.89 1.88 -9.45
CA PHE A 233 -2.86 0.79 -9.65
C PHE A 233 -2.36 -0.53 -9.09
N VAL A 234 -1.08 -0.85 -9.33
CA VAL A 234 -0.42 -2.04 -8.77
C VAL A 234 -0.56 -2.07 -7.25
N GLN A 235 -0.24 -0.95 -6.58
CA GLN A 235 -0.35 -0.89 -5.13
C GLN A 235 -1.81 -0.92 -4.64
N SER A 236 -2.74 -0.36 -5.41
CA SER A 236 -4.17 -0.38 -5.06
C SER A 236 -4.74 -1.80 -5.10
N GLU A 237 -4.42 -2.59 -6.12
CA GLU A 237 -4.85 -3.99 -6.21
C GLU A 237 -4.20 -4.83 -5.11
N LYS A 238 -2.90 -4.64 -4.87
CA LYS A 238 -2.19 -5.28 -3.77
C LYS A 238 -2.84 -4.96 -2.42
N PHE A 239 -3.21 -3.71 -2.17
CA PHE A 239 -3.92 -3.30 -0.96
C PHE A 239 -5.24 -4.07 -0.80
N VAL A 240 -6.03 -4.19 -1.87
CA VAL A 240 -7.30 -4.94 -1.85
C VAL A 240 -7.04 -6.42 -1.53
N ALA A 241 -6.05 -7.06 -2.17
CA ALA A 241 -5.67 -8.44 -1.91
C ALA A 241 -5.18 -8.67 -0.46
N ASP A 242 -4.32 -7.79 0.05
CA ASP A 242 -3.80 -7.84 1.43
C ASP A 242 -4.91 -7.66 2.48
N HIS A 243 -6.04 -7.06 2.09
CA HIS A 243 -7.21 -6.82 2.92
C HIS A 243 -8.39 -7.77 2.63
N GLN A 244 -8.13 -8.93 2.00
CA GLN A 244 -9.13 -9.98 1.70
C GLN A 244 -10.25 -9.54 0.74
N GLY A 245 -10.06 -8.45 0.01
CA GLY A 245 -10.91 -8.11 -1.13
C GLY A 245 -10.52 -8.90 -2.38
N ARG A 246 -11.31 -8.75 -3.44
CA ARG A 246 -11.01 -9.31 -4.77
C ARG A 246 -10.52 -8.21 -5.69
N ALA A 247 -9.60 -8.51 -6.60
CA ALA A 247 -9.10 -7.54 -7.58
C ALA A 247 -10.23 -6.81 -8.35
N ASN A 248 -11.32 -7.53 -8.64
CA ASN A 248 -12.50 -6.99 -9.33
C ASN A 248 -13.38 -6.05 -8.48
N ASP A 249 -13.08 -5.88 -7.19
CA ASP A 249 -13.78 -4.93 -6.33
C ASP A 249 -13.41 -3.48 -6.71
N ILE A 250 -12.25 -3.27 -7.36
CA ILE A 250 -11.84 -1.98 -7.94
C ILE A 250 -11.85 -2.01 -9.47
N SER A 251 -12.17 -0.87 -10.08
CA SER A 251 -12.02 -0.63 -11.51
C SER A 251 -11.02 0.49 -11.73
N ILE A 252 -9.95 0.22 -12.49
CA ILE A 252 -8.88 1.19 -12.73
C ILE A 252 -9.16 2.01 -13.99
N TYR A 253 -8.88 3.30 -13.92
CA TYR A 253 -8.94 4.24 -15.04
C TYR A 253 -7.62 5.01 -15.05
N GLY A 254 -6.97 5.12 -16.21
CA GLY A 254 -5.68 5.77 -16.31
C GLY A 254 -5.54 6.60 -17.57
N GLN A 255 -4.72 7.64 -17.51
CA GLN A 255 -4.28 8.36 -18.69
C GLN A 255 -2.79 8.71 -18.57
N GLU A 256 -2.07 8.56 -19.67
CA GLU A 256 -0.65 8.93 -19.78
C GLU A 256 -0.40 9.62 -21.12
N SER A 257 0.41 10.68 -21.13
CA SER A 257 0.71 11.45 -22.34
C SER A 257 1.92 10.92 -23.10
N ASN A 258 2.90 10.37 -22.38
CA ASN A 258 4.07 9.77 -22.97
C ASN A 258 3.79 8.32 -23.41
N GLN A 259 3.85 8.08 -24.73
CA GLN A 259 3.56 6.76 -25.29
C GLN A 259 4.46 5.66 -24.72
N THR A 260 5.74 5.96 -24.56
CA THR A 260 6.74 5.02 -24.04
C THR A 260 6.44 4.65 -22.59
N THR A 261 6.05 5.62 -21.76
CA THR A 261 5.62 5.39 -20.38
C THR A 261 4.31 4.61 -20.31
N TRP A 262 3.34 4.92 -21.18
CA TRP A 262 2.09 4.19 -21.29
C TRP A 262 2.31 2.70 -21.63
N ARG A 263 3.24 2.38 -22.54
CA ARG A 263 3.63 1.00 -22.84
C ARG A 263 4.14 0.26 -21.61
N LEU A 264 4.99 0.93 -20.81
CA LEU A 264 5.48 0.38 -19.55
C LEU A 264 4.33 0.12 -18.57
N ALA A 265 3.36 1.04 -18.45
CA ALA A 265 2.19 0.83 -17.61
C ALA A 265 1.36 -0.39 -18.07
N LYS A 266 1.11 -0.51 -19.37
CA LYS A 266 0.37 -1.64 -19.94
C LYS A 266 1.05 -2.97 -19.65
N MET A 267 2.37 -3.07 -19.81
CA MET A 267 3.12 -4.27 -19.44
C MET A 267 3.11 -4.52 -17.92
N ASN A 268 3.31 -3.48 -17.10
CA ASN A 268 3.37 -3.59 -15.65
C ASN A 268 2.06 -4.12 -15.03
N LEU A 269 0.93 -3.69 -15.58
CA LEU A 269 -0.41 -4.14 -15.19
C LEU A 269 -0.69 -5.55 -15.70
N ALA A 270 -0.36 -5.84 -16.97
CA ALA A 270 -0.57 -7.15 -17.58
C ALA A 270 0.23 -8.26 -16.86
N ILE A 271 1.46 -7.98 -16.41
CA ILE A 271 2.29 -8.93 -15.64
C ILE A 271 1.64 -9.35 -14.31
N ARG A 272 0.68 -8.56 -13.80
CA ARG A 272 -0.06 -8.79 -12.55
C ARG A 272 -1.51 -9.21 -12.79
N GLY A 273 -1.88 -9.49 -14.04
CA GLY A 273 -3.26 -9.82 -14.40
C GLY A 273 -4.26 -8.66 -14.21
N ILE A 274 -3.78 -7.41 -14.15
CA ILE A 274 -4.65 -6.24 -13.96
C ILE A 274 -5.15 -5.76 -15.34
N GLU A 275 -6.47 -5.73 -15.52
CA GLU A 275 -7.15 -5.26 -16.73
C GLU A 275 -6.84 -3.78 -17.00
N ALA A 276 -6.28 -3.47 -18.16
CA ALA A 276 -5.76 -2.15 -18.48
C ALA A 276 -6.41 -1.50 -19.73
N SER A 277 -7.63 -1.91 -20.11
CA SER A 277 -8.38 -1.36 -21.25
C SER A 277 -8.71 0.13 -21.05
N GLN A 278 -8.88 0.55 -19.80
CA GLN A 278 -9.17 1.92 -19.41
C GLN A 278 -7.92 2.76 -19.13
N VAL A 279 -6.72 2.23 -19.36
CA VAL A 279 -5.48 3.00 -19.34
C VAL A 279 -5.21 3.53 -20.74
N LYS A 280 -5.55 4.81 -20.96
CA LYS A 280 -5.55 5.46 -22.27
C LYS A 280 -4.27 6.24 -22.52
N TRP A 281 -3.93 6.41 -23.79
CA TRP A 281 -2.84 7.25 -24.24
C TRP A 281 -3.33 8.27 -25.28
N ASN A 282 -2.89 9.50 -25.13
CA ASN A 282 -2.87 10.51 -26.20
C ASN A 282 -1.75 11.52 -25.91
N ASN A 283 -1.16 12.09 -26.96
CA ASN A 283 -0.04 13.04 -26.82
C ASN A 283 -0.46 14.44 -26.34
N GLU A 284 -1.75 14.77 -26.35
CA GLU A 284 -2.29 16.06 -25.89
C GLU A 284 -2.41 16.15 -24.36
N GLY A 285 -2.38 15.00 -23.68
CA GLY A 285 -2.47 14.89 -22.23
C GLY A 285 -3.86 15.17 -21.66
N SER A 286 -3.98 15.02 -20.35
CA SER A 286 -5.27 14.99 -19.62
C SER A 286 -5.94 16.36 -19.52
N PHE A 287 -5.22 17.43 -19.86
CA PHE A 287 -5.81 18.76 -19.94
C PHE A 287 -6.53 18.99 -21.25
N LEU A 288 -5.83 18.95 -22.39
CA LEU A 288 -6.42 19.24 -23.70
C LEU A 288 -7.34 18.13 -24.20
N ASN A 289 -6.95 16.88 -23.99
CA ASN A 289 -7.70 15.71 -24.43
C ASN A 289 -7.87 14.72 -23.28
N ASP A 290 -8.75 15.09 -22.36
CA ASP A 290 -9.23 14.20 -21.32
C ASP A 290 -9.95 13.00 -21.94
N ALA A 291 -9.35 11.82 -21.82
CA ALA A 291 -9.87 10.57 -22.38
C ALA A 291 -11.04 10.01 -21.55
N HIS A 292 -11.25 10.55 -20.34
CA HIS A 292 -12.16 10.05 -19.31
C HIS A 292 -13.13 11.14 -18.81
N LYS A 293 -13.59 12.03 -19.71
CA LYS A 293 -14.40 13.23 -19.40
C LYS A 293 -15.53 13.00 -18.41
N ASP A 294 -16.24 11.88 -18.55
CA ASP A 294 -17.43 11.55 -17.77
C ASP A 294 -17.14 10.69 -16.54
N VAL A 295 -15.89 10.24 -16.35
CA VAL A 295 -15.53 9.41 -15.19
C VAL A 295 -15.65 10.25 -13.92
N LYS A 296 -16.49 9.77 -13.00
CA LYS A 296 -16.53 10.18 -11.60
C LYS A 296 -15.99 9.04 -10.75
N ALA A 297 -14.79 9.22 -10.23
CA ALA A 297 -14.01 8.24 -9.49
C ALA A 297 -14.26 8.36 -7.99
N ASP A 298 -14.24 7.21 -7.30
CA ASP A 298 -14.35 7.16 -5.84
C ASP A 298 -12.99 7.47 -5.20
N TYR A 299 -11.91 7.10 -5.89
CA TYR A 299 -10.54 7.33 -5.47
C TYR A 299 -9.72 7.94 -6.61
N ILE A 300 -9.01 9.02 -6.32
CA ILE A 300 -7.95 9.53 -7.21
C ILE A 300 -6.62 9.41 -6.49
N ILE A 301 -5.67 8.72 -7.11
CA ILE A 301 -4.34 8.50 -6.55
C ILE A 301 -3.34 8.88 -7.63
N ALA A 302 -2.59 9.96 -7.43
CA ALA A 302 -1.81 10.56 -8.52
C ALA A 302 -0.53 11.26 -8.06
N ASN A 303 0.48 11.24 -8.92
CA ASN A 303 1.69 12.04 -8.79
C ASN A 303 1.92 12.82 -10.11
N PRO A 304 1.25 13.97 -10.29
CA PRO A 304 1.40 14.76 -11.51
C PRO A 304 2.80 15.36 -11.63
N PRO A 305 3.26 15.68 -12.86
CA PRO A 305 4.52 16.39 -13.07
C PRO A 305 4.45 17.78 -12.40
N PHE A 306 5.49 18.12 -11.63
CA PHE A 306 5.52 19.36 -10.84
C PHE A 306 5.85 20.58 -11.69
N ASN A 307 5.17 21.70 -11.40
CA ASN A 307 5.50 23.04 -11.92
C ASN A 307 5.57 23.10 -13.46
N VAL A 308 4.77 22.29 -14.18
CA VAL A 308 4.73 22.32 -15.63
C VAL A 308 4.19 23.68 -16.07
N SER A 309 4.99 24.43 -16.83
CA SER A 309 4.63 25.73 -17.37
C SER A 309 4.00 25.65 -18.76
N ASP A 310 4.29 24.59 -19.52
CA ASP A 310 3.77 24.38 -20.86
C ASP A 310 2.68 23.30 -20.86
N TRP A 311 1.56 23.60 -20.20
CA TRP A 311 0.39 22.72 -20.10
C TRP A 311 -0.81 23.24 -20.91
N SER A 312 -0.58 24.21 -21.80
CA SER A 312 -1.62 24.86 -22.62
C SER A 312 -2.67 25.64 -21.82
N GLY A 313 -2.30 26.17 -20.63
CA GLY A 313 -3.22 26.91 -19.77
C GLY A 313 -3.87 28.15 -20.40
N GLU A 314 -3.22 28.79 -21.37
CA GLU A 314 -3.80 29.92 -22.12
C GLU A 314 -4.98 29.52 -23.01
N LEU A 315 -4.98 28.29 -23.55
CA LEU A 315 -6.12 27.79 -24.34
C LEU A 315 -7.31 27.39 -23.46
N LEU A 316 -7.04 27.10 -22.18
CA LEU A 316 -8.00 26.53 -21.25
C LEU A 316 -8.59 27.56 -20.30
N ARG A 317 -8.40 28.87 -20.47
CA ARG A 317 -8.79 29.88 -19.45
C ARG A 317 -10.28 29.85 -19.07
N THR A 318 -11.15 29.39 -19.96
CA THR A 318 -12.61 29.27 -19.75
C THR A 318 -13.10 27.84 -19.50
N ASP A 319 -12.19 26.90 -19.26
CA ASP A 319 -12.52 25.49 -19.06
C ASP A 319 -13.38 25.28 -17.80
N GLY A 320 -14.39 24.40 -17.92
CA GLY A 320 -15.34 24.12 -16.85
C GLY A 320 -14.73 23.47 -15.61
N ARG A 321 -13.47 22.99 -15.66
CA ARG A 321 -12.78 22.44 -14.49
C ARG A 321 -12.38 23.51 -13.47
N TRP A 322 -12.23 24.78 -13.85
CA TRP A 322 -11.69 25.85 -13.01
C TRP A 322 -12.70 26.48 -12.04
N GLN A 323 -13.40 25.64 -11.27
CA GLN A 323 -14.47 26.04 -10.36
C GLN A 323 -14.01 26.93 -9.20
N TYR A 324 -12.73 26.88 -8.84
CA TYR A 324 -12.15 27.59 -7.69
C TYR A 324 -11.20 28.73 -8.11
N GLY A 325 -11.23 29.10 -9.40
CA GLY A 325 -10.38 30.11 -9.99
C GLY A 325 -9.47 29.54 -11.08
N VAL A 326 -9.15 30.37 -12.07
CA VAL A 326 -8.37 29.95 -13.24
C VAL A 326 -6.90 29.72 -12.84
N PRO A 327 -6.35 28.51 -13.01
CA PRO A 327 -4.94 28.24 -12.73
C PRO A 327 -4.00 29.13 -13.53
N PRO A 328 -2.81 29.47 -12.99
CA PRO A 328 -1.82 30.22 -13.75
C PRO A 328 -1.31 29.40 -14.94
N ALA A 329 -1.26 29.99 -16.12
CA ALA A 329 -0.76 29.30 -17.31
C ALA A 329 0.71 28.84 -17.14
N GLY A 330 1.50 29.55 -16.34
CA GLY A 330 2.89 29.17 -16.05
C GLY A 330 3.07 28.07 -14.99
N ASN A 331 2.02 27.53 -14.38
CA ASN A 331 2.14 26.43 -13.40
C ASN A 331 0.87 25.55 -13.33
N ALA A 332 0.99 24.29 -13.72
CA ALA A 332 -0.10 23.32 -13.74
C ALA A 332 -0.53 22.75 -12.38
N ASN A 333 0.17 23.04 -11.26
CA ASN A 333 -0.13 22.38 -9.97
C ASN A 333 -1.61 22.55 -9.54
N PHE A 334 -2.16 23.75 -9.64
CA PHE A 334 -3.56 24.02 -9.33
C PHE A 334 -4.53 23.64 -10.45
N ALA A 335 -4.03 23.45 -11.68
CA ALA A 335 -4.82 22.84 -12.75
C ALA A 335 -5.05 21.34 -12.46
N TRP A 336 -4.01 20.63 -12.02
CA TRP A 336 -4.12 19.23 -11.59
C TRP A 336 -5.07 19.07 -10.40
N LEU A 337 -4.95 19.87 -9.34
CA LEU A 337 -5.87 19.79 -8.20
C LEU A 337 -7.34 19.94 -8.62
N GLN A 338 -7.64 20.94 -9.45
CA GLN A 338 -9.00 21.17 -9.92
C GLN A 338 -9.47 20.08 -10.88
N HIS A 339 -8.59 19.53 -11.72
CA HIS A 339 -8.90 18.36 -12.55
C HIS A 339 -9.24 17.14 -11.70
N PHE A 340 -8.48 16.84 -10.65
CA PHE A 340 -8.80 15.75 -9.73
C PHE A 340 -10.18 15.97 -9.08
N ILE A 341 -10.44 17.16 -8.51
CA ILE A 341 -11.73 17.46 -7.87
C ILE A 341 -12.91 17.35 -8.86
N TYR A 342 -12.69 17.75 -10.11
CA TYR A 342 -13.68 17.63 -11.18
C TYR A 342 -14.07 16.15 -11.42
N HIS A 343 -13.10 15.23 -11.39
CA HIS A 343 -13.34 13.80 -11.57
C HIS A 343 -13.72 13.04 -10.29
N LEU A 344 -13.75 13.67 -9.12
CA LEU A 344 -14.25 12.99 -7.92
C LEU A 344 -15.77 12.83 -7.96
N SER A 345 -16.24 11.63 -7.61
CA SER A 345 -17.64 11.37 -7.28
C SER A 345 -18.07 12.22 -6.06
N PRO A 346 -19.37 12.46 -5.83
CA PRO A 346 -19.82 13.25 -4.67
C PRO A 346 -19.31 12.74 -3.31
N THR A 347 -19.00 11.44 -3.21
CA THR A 347 -18.43 10.80 -2.03
C THR A 347 -16.93 10.52 -2.13
N GLY A 348 -16.31 10.86 -3.26
CA GLY A 348 -14.95 10.49 -3.60
C GLY A 348 -13.88 11.20 -2.76
N GLN A 349 -12.71 10.56 -2.72
CA GLN A 349 -11.51 11.02 -2.05
C GLN A 349 -10.32 11.01 -3.02
N ALA A 350 -9.40 11.96 -2.85
CA ALA A 350 -8.16 12.01 -3.63
C ALA A 350 -6.96 12.09 -2.68
N GLY A 351 -5.88 11.40 -3.02
CA GLY A 351 -4.58 11.51 -2.40
C GLY A 351 -3.56 11.78 -3.51
N VAL A 352 -2.93 12.95 -3.50
CA VAL A 352 -2.04 13.36 -4.60
C VAL A 352 -0.76 13.98 -4.11
N VAL A 353 0.31 13.79 -4.88
CA VAL A 353 1.62 14.40 -4.62
C VAL A 353 1.70 15.76 -5.31
N LEU A 354 2.17 16.79 -4.60
CA LEU A 354 2.52 18.07 -5.22
C LEU A 354 3.80 18.67 -4.64
N ALA A 355 4.40 19.59 -5.41
CA ALA A 355 5.50 20.40 -4.92
C ALA A 355 5.08 21.22 -3.68
N LYS A 356 5.95 21.23 -2.66
CA LYS A 356 5.75 21.95 -1.40
C LYS A 356 5.47 23.44 -1.59
N GLY A 357 6.00 24.04 -2.66
CA GLY A 357 5.74 25.43 -3.02
C GLY A 357 4.25 25.75 -3.17
N ALA A 358 3.43 24.78 -3.61
CA ALA A 358 1.99 24.95 -3.76
C ALA A 358 1.28 25.23 -2.42
N LEU A 359 1.86 24.82 -1.28
CA LEU A 359 1.31 25.08 0.06
C LEU A 359 1.40 26.55 0.48
N THR A 360 2.34 27.31 -0.08
CA THR A 360 2.71 28.65 0.39
C THR A 360 2.61 29.73 -0.67
N SER A 361 2.63 29.34 -1.95
CA SER A 361 2.73 30.26 -3.07
C SER A 361 1.63 31.31 -3.06
N LYS A 362 2.02 32.57 -3.27
CA LYS A 362 1.10 33.70 -3.47
C LYS A 362 1.20 34.27 -4.88
N THR A 363 2.00 33.65 -5.74
CA THR A 363 2.21 34.12 -7.10
C THR A 363 1.01 33.76 -7.96
N SER A 364 0.69 34.63 -8.91
CA SER A 364 -0.22 34.33 -10.02
C SER A 364 -1.60 33.78 -9.61
N GLY A 365 -2.14 34.22 -8.47
CA GLY A 365 -3.48 33.86 -7.99
C GLY A 365 -3.60 32.51 -7.27
N GLU A 366 -2.51 31.76 -7.11
CA GLU A 366 -2.55 30.43 -6.45
C GLU A 366 -3.04 30.50 -4.99
N GLY A 367 -2.76 31.61 -4.29
CA GLY A 367 -3.29 31.85 -2.94
C GLY A 367 -4.80 31.93 -2.88
N GLU A 368 -5.43 32.60 -3.85
CA GLU A 368 -6.89 32.71 -3.94
C GLU A 368 -7.54 31.38 -4.31
N ILE A 369 -6.90 30.59 -5.20
CA ILE A 369 -7.39 29.25 -5.53
C ILE A 369 -7.35 28.34 -4.29
N ARG A 370 -6.25 28.35 -3.52
CA ARG A 370 -6.20 27.60 -2.24
C ARG A 370 -7.30 28.03 -1.29
N LYS A 371 -7.48 29.34 -1.11
CA LYS A 371 -8.54 29.89 -0.27
C LYS A 371 -9.92 29.40 -0.73
N ALA A 372 -10.20 29.46 -2.02
CA ALA A 372 -11.46 28.98 -2.60
C ALA A 372 -11.66 27.47 -2.39
N LEU A 373 -10.61 26.65 -2.56
CA LEU A 373 -10.66 25.20 -2.28
C LEU A 373 -11.00 24.89 -0.80
N ILE A 374 -10.53 25.73 0.13
CA ILE A 374 -10.74 25.57 1.57
C ILE A 374 -12.12 26.09 2.01
N GLU A 375 -12.47 27.32 1.61
CA GLU A 375 -13.69 28.00 2.07
C GLU A 375 -14.92 27.62 1.23
N GLN A 376 -14.81 27.71 -0.11
CA GLN A 376 -15.95 27.50 -1.01
C GLN A 376 -16.14 26.01 -1.32
N GLY A 377 -15.04 25.33 -1.64
CA GLY A 377 -15.08 23.90 -1.95
C GLY A 377 -15.21 23.03 -0.72
N ASN A 378 -14.64 23.47 0.40
CA ASN A 378 -14.48 22.67 1.61
C ASN A 378 -13.96 21.26 1.28
N VAL A 379 -12.94 21.13 0.42
CA VAL A 379 -12.48 19.81 -0.05
C VAL A 379 -11.17 19.33 0.57
N ILE A 380 -10.36 20.20 1.15
CA ILE A 380 -9.03 19.83 1.68
C ILE A 380 -9.17 19.12 3.03
N ASP A 381 -8.78 17.85 3.11
CA ASP A 381 -8.92 17.00 4.29
C ASP A 381 -7.64 16.97 5.12
N CYS A 382 -6.51 16.63 4.51
CA CYS A 382 -5.24 16.48 5.19
C CYS A 382 -4.05 16.91 4.30
N ILE A 383 -3.03 17.47 4.93
CA ILE A 383 -1.74 17.79 4.30
C ILE A 383 -0.63 17.05 5.03
N VAL A 384 0.16 16.27 4.29
CA VAL A 384 1.34 15.57 4.82
C VAL A 384 2.61 16.17 4.21
N ASN A 385 3.47 16.76 5.04
CA ASN A 385 4.77 17.25 4.59
C ASN A 385 5.79 16.11 4.62
N LEU A 386 6.28 15.71 3.45
CA LEU A 386 7.17 14.55 3.32
C LEU A 386 8.63 14.89 3.63
N PRO A 387 9.44 13.89 4.01
CA PRO A 387 10.89 14.02 4.04
C PRO A 387 11.46 14.50 2.70
N ALA A 388 12.48 15.35 2.77
CA ALA A 388 13.30 15.63 1.61
C ALA A 388 14.02 14.34 1.16
N LYS A 389 14.36 14.25 -0.13
CA LYS A 389 15.11 13.14 -0.74
C LYS A 389 14.37 11.80 -0.83
N LEU A 390 13.05 11.76 -0.69
CA LEU A 390 12.25 10.59 -1.08
C LEU A 390 12.22 10.43 -2.60
N PHE A 391 11.99 11.54 -3.31
CA PHE A 391 11.90 11.53 -4.78
C PHE A 391 13.29 11.52 -5.40
N LEU A 392 13.51 10.52 -6.25
CA LEU A 392 14.79 10.26 -6.92
C LEU A 392 15.07 11.23 -8.05
N ASN A 393 13.99 11.60 -8.74
CA ASN A 393 13.97 12.39 -9.97
C ASN A 393 13.95 13.90 -9.72
N THR A 394 13.64 14.35 -8.51
CA THR A 394 13.52 15.78 -8.20
C THR A 394 14.09 16.13 -6.83
N GLN A 395 14.73 17.31 -6.76
CA GLN A 395 15.13 17.92 -5.49
C GLN A 395 14.03 18.83 -4.93
N ILE A 396 12.93 19.00 -5.66
CA ILE A 396 11.77 19.76 -5.22
C ILE A 396 11.13 19.00 -4.06
N PRO A 397 11.05 19.58 -2.85
CA PRO A 397 10.35 18.96 -1.75
C PRO A 397 8.87 18.76 -2.12
N ALA A 398 8.31 17.63 -1.74
CA ALA A 398 6.93 17.28 -2.03
C ALA A 398 6.08 17.23 -0.76
N ALA A 399 4.77 17.36 -0.92
CA ALA A 399 3.77 17.14 0.11
C ALA A 399 2.62 16.32 -0.48
N LEU A 400 1.95 15.55 0.36
CA LEU A 400 0.71 14.88 -0.02
C LEU A 400 -0.47 15.78 0.32
N TRP A 401 -1.41 15.86 -0.61
CA TRP A 401 -2.68 16.53 -0.46
C TRP A 401 -3.78 15.48 -0.48
N PHE A 402 -4.52 15.40 0.62
CA PHE A 402 -5.72 14.59 0.70
C PHE A 402 -6.95 15.48 0.60
N MET A 403 -7.84 15.13 -0.31
CA MET A 403 -9.08 15.85 -0.58
C MET A 403 -10.26 14.91 -0.48
N SER A 404 -11.40 15.42 -0.02
CA SER A 404 -12.66 14.68 -0.02
C SER A 404 -13.81 15.61 -0.34
N ARG A 405 -14.71 15.17 -1.22
CA ARG A 405 -15.98 15.87 -1.47
C ARG A 405 -16.99 15.66 -0.35
N ASN A 406 -16.68 14.77 0.59
CA ASN A 406 -17.57 14.34 1.65
C ASN A 406 -16.93 14.47 3.04
N ARG A 407 -17.07 15.66 3.62
CA ARG A 407 -16.48 16.03 4.93
C ARG A 407 -17.49 16.30 6.04
N GLY A 408 -18.79 16.14 5.76
CA GLY A 408 -19.86 16.19 6.78
C GLY A 408 -20.57 17.54 6.93
N SER A 409 -20.73 18.33 5.86
CA SER A 409 -21.29 19.69 5.89
C SER A 409 -22.68 19.86 6.53
N ASN A 410 -23.46 18.77 6.69
CA ASN A 410 -24.86 18.84 7.13
C ASN A 410 -25.11 18.26 8.54
N ASN A 411 -24.09 18.25 9.42
CA ASN A 411 -24.17 17.65 10.77
C ASN A 411 -24.55 16.16 10.82
N GLN A 412 -24.66 15.48 9.68
CA GLN A 412 -24.85 14.04 9.59
C GLN A 412 -23.50 13.39 9.27
N SER A 413 -23.00 12.60 10.20
CA SER A 413 -21.91 11.67 9.93
C SER A 413 -22.39 10.65 8.90
N ASN A 414 -21.55 10.31 7.90
CA ASN A 414 -21.91 9.34 6.87
C ASN A 414 -21.77 7.89 7.34
N GLY A 415 -22.04 7.61 8.62
CA GLY A 415 -21.82 6.34 9.30
C GLY A 415 -20.34 5.99 9.49
N LYS A 416 -19.52 6.05 8.41
CA LYS A 416 -18.11 5.67 8.37
C LYS A 416 -17.14 6.77 8.85
N PHE A 417 -17.33 8.00 8.38
CA PHE A 417 -16.42 9.13 8.69
C PHE A 417 -17.09 10.17 9.57
N ARG A 418 -16.29 10.83 10.42
CA ARG A 418 -16.78 11.92 11.27
C ARG A 418 -16.92 13.23 10.50
N ASN A 419 -17.72 14.13 11.05
CA ASN A 419 -17.78 15.50 10.56
C ASN A 419 -16.42 16.18 10.84
N ARG A 420 -15.80 16.69 9.79
CA ARG A 420 -14.52 17.39 9.79
C ARG A 420 -14.52 18.57 8.83
N SER A 421 -15.71 19.08 8.47
CA SER A 421 -15.86 20.20 7.53
C SER A 421 -15.21 21.48 8.06
N ASN A 422 -15.05 21.61 9.38
CA ASN A 422 -14.54 22.83 10.03
C ASN A 422 -13.04 22.80 10.34
N GLU A 423 -12.31 21.75 9.92
CA GLU A 423 -10.90 21.58 10.27
C GLU A 423 -10.12 20.76 9.23
N ILE A 424 -8.80 20.96 9.21
CA ILE A 424 -7.86 20.26 8.33
C ILE A 424 -6.80 19.59 9.19
N LEU A 425 -6.45 18.34 8.90
CA LEU A 425 -5.34 17.66 9.55
C LEU A 425 -4.01 18.02 8.90
N PHE A 426 -3.05 18.45 9.70
CA PHE A 426 -1.67 18.66 9.26
C PHE A 426 -0.77 17.59 9.88
N ILE A 427 0.02 16.90 9.05
CA ILE A 427 1.04 15.93 9.48
C ILE A 427 2.42 16.39 8.95
N ASP A 428 3.39 16.54 9.84
CA ASP A 428 4.77 16.91 9.51
C ASP A 428 5.71 15.71 9.60
N ALA A 429 5.74 14.91 8.54
CA ALA A 429 6.58 13.73 8.43
C ALA A 429 8.03 14.04 8.00
N ARG A 430 8.47 15.30 7.97
CA ARG A 430 9.78 15.68 7.37
C ARG A 430 11.00 14.97 7.97
N ASN A 431 10.90 14.61 9.24
CA ASN A 431 11.98 13.99 10.00
C ASN A 431 11.96 12.45 9.90
N LEU A 432 10.88 11.86 9.39
CA LEU A 432 10.75 10.42 9.19
C LEU A 432 11.64 9.90 8.05
N GLY A 433 11.66 8.58 7.91
CA GLY A 433 12.41 7.87 6.88
C GLY A 433 13.91 7.74 7.17
N HIS A 434 14.51 6.73 6.57
CA HIS A 434 15.92 6.37 6.72
C HIS A 434 16.67 6.47 5.38
N LEU A 435 17.98 6.70 5.43
CA LEU A 435 18.80 6.76 4.22
C LEU A 435 19.11 5.35 3.71
N ILE A 436 18.64 5.04 2.50
CA ILE A 436 19.01 3.79 1.80
C ILE A 436 20.33 3.95 1.02
N ASN A 437 20.70 5.19 0.70
CA ASN A 437 22.00 5.57 0.18
C ASN A 437 22.34 7.01 0.59
N ARG A 438 23.52 7.53 0.21
CA ARG A 438 23.97 8.88 0.59
C ARG A 438 23.02 10.02 0.17
N ARG A 439 22.13 9.78 -0.79
CA ARG A 439 21.29 10.81 -1.44
C ARG A 439 19.79 10.56 -1.32
N THR A 440 19.36 9.38 -0.87
CA THR A 440 17.97 8.92 -0.98
C THR A 440 17.46 8.45 0.37
N LYS A 441 16.29 8.96 0.76
CA LYS A 441 15.51 8.47 1.89
C LYS A 441 14.42 7.52 1.43
N GLU A 442 14.00 6.63 2.32
CA GLU A 442 12.82 5.79 2.17
C GLU A 442 12.04 5.78 3.49
N LEU A 443 10.70 5.75 3.42
CA LEU A 443 9.85 5.56 4.59
C LEU A 443 9.79 4.06 4.91
N SER A 444 9.96 3.68 6.19
CA SER A 444 9.74 2.31 6.63
C SER A 444 8.24 1.98 6.73
N HIS A 445 7.89 0.71 6.89
CA HIS A 445 6.50 0.32 7.16
C HIS A 445 5.98 0.95 8.46
N GLU A 446 6.81 1.12 9.49
CA GLU A 446 6.44 1.80 10.72
C GLU A 446 6.16 3.30 10.50
N ASP A 447 6.97 3.98 9.68
CA ASP A 447 6.74 5.39 9.32
C ASP A 447 5.38 5.53 8.61
N ILE A 448 5.10 4.65 7.62
CA ILE A 448 3.85 4.63 6.87
C ILE A 448 2.68 4.39 7.81
N LYS A 449 2.78 3.36 8.66
CA LYS A 449 1.75 2.99 9.63
C LYS A 449 1.45 4.12 10.60
N GLN A 450 2.48 4.82 11.08
CA GLN A 450 2.30 5.96 12.00
C GLN A 450 1.47 7.07 11.32
N ILE A 451 1.77 7.40 10.08
CA ILE A 451 1.05 8.44 9.33
C ILE A 451 -0.39 7.98 9.02
N THR A 452 -0.57 6.74 8.57
CA THR A 452 -1.89 6.20 8.19
C THR A 452 -2.81 6.06 9.40
N ASP A 453 -2.32 5.48 10.50
CA ASP A 453 -3.07 5.39 11.76
C ASP A 453 -3.51 6.77 12.24
N THR A 454 -2.63 7.77 12.17
CA THR A 454 -2.93 9.15 12.57
C THR A 454 -4.08 9.72 11.75
N TYR A 455 -4.02 9.59 10.43
CA TYR A 455 -5.08 10.06 9.54
C TYR A 455 -6.38 9.28 9.71
N HIS A 456 -6.34 7.96 9.86
CA HIS A 456 -7.53 7.13 10.02
C HIS A 456 -8.21 7.36 11.37
N ASN A 457 -7.44 7.48 12.46
CA ASN A 457 -7.96 7.81 13.78
C ASN A 457 -8.59 9.22 13.78
N TRP A 458 -8.02 10.15 13.00
CA TRP A 458 -8.61 11.47 12.80
C TRP A 458 -9.84 11.46 11.89
N ARG A 459 -9.88 10.69 10.80
CA ARG A 459 -10.94 10.75 9.78
C ARG A 459 -12.21 9.98 10.18
N ASN A 460 -12.03 8.84 10.82
CA ASN A 460 -13.09 7.85 11.03
C ASN A 460 -13.95 8.20 12.25
N ASN A 461 -15.23 7.79 12.25
CA ASN A 461 -15.99 7.76 13.50
C ASN A 461 -15.43 6.66 14.38
N ILE A 462 -15.03 7.01 15.60
CA ILE A 462 -14.85 6.03 16.66
C ILE A 462 -16.22 5.90 17.31
N PRO A 463 -16.85 4.71 17.34
CA PRO A 463 -18.08 4.53 18.08
C PRO A 463 -17.83 4.98 19.53
N SER A 464 -18.44 6.08 19.95
CA SER A 464 -18.51 6.37 21.38
C SER A 464 -19.23 5.20 22.04
N PRO A 465 -18.78 4.70 23.20
CA PRO A 465 -19.60 3.81 24.00
C PRO A 465 -20.87 4.61 24.32
N SER A 466 -21.98 4.23 23.68
CA SER A 466 -23.20 5.03 23.63
C SER A 466 -23.64 5.43 25.04
N GLY A 467 -23.88 6.74 25.20
CA GLY A 467 -24.29 7.35 26.44
C GLY A 467 -25.60 6.77 26.96
N ARG A 468 -25.61 6.43 28.25
CA ARG A 468 -26.83 6.28 29.04
C ARG A 468 -27.50 7.65 29.12
N GLY A 469 -28.63 7.79 28.42
CA GLY A 469 -29.62 8.82 28.73
C GLY A 469 -30.20 8.59 30.13
N GLN A 470 -30.54 9.70 30.77
CA GLN A 470 -31.00 9.84 32.14
C GLN A 470 -32.02 8.80 32.58
N GLY A 471 -31.66 8.05 33.62
CA GLY A 471 -32.55 7.30 34.50
C GLY A 471 -31.84 7.22 35.84
N GLU A 472 -32.42 7.87 36.85
CA GLU A 472 -32.00 7.71 38.24
C GLU A 472 -32.01 6.21 38.59
N GLY A 473 -30.84 5.68 38.94
CA GLY A 473 -30.66 4.26 39.19
C GLY A 473 -29.20 3.98 39.49
N SER A 474 -28.85 4.04 40.77
CA SER A 474 -27.60 3.54 41.32
C SER A 474 -27.37 2.08 40.89
N SER A 475 -26.32 1.83 40.11
CA SER A 475 -25.74 0.49 40.02
C SER A 475 -24.27 0.58 39.62
N GLU A 476 -23.39 0.34 40.59
CA GLU A 476 -21.98 0.00 40.39
C GLU A 476 -21.87 -1.11 39.33
N GLY A 477 -21.02 -0.91 38.32
CA GLY A 477 -20.69 -1.96 37.36
C GLY A 477 -19.89 -3.04 38.07
N ASN A 478 -20.55 -4.14 38.45
CA ASN A 478 -19.90 -5.33 38.99
C ASN A 478 -18.81 -5.80 38.01
N LYS A 479 -17.55 -5.66 38.42
CA LYS A 479 -16.44 -6.39 37.79
C LYS A 479 -16.69 -7.88 38.01
N LEU A 480 -16.58 -8.68 36.94
CA LEU A 480 -16.64 -10.14 37.05
C LEU A 480 -15.65 -10.62 38.12
N PRO A 481 -16.03 -11.58 39.00
CA PRO A 481 -15.18 -12.03 40.09
C PRO A 481 -13.80 -12.47 39.58
N GLU A 482 -12.73 -11.99 40.21
CA GLU A 482 -11.34 -12.24 39.79
C GLU A 482 -11.02 -13.74 39.69
N LYS A 483 -11.58 -14.55 40.59
CA LYS A 483 -11.50 -16.02 40.55
C LYS A 483 -12.09 -16.63 39.27
N LEU A 484 -13.17 -16.07 38.72
CA LEU A 484 -13.79 -16.56 37.49
C LEU A 484 -12.89 -16.26 36.27
N LEU A 485 -12.26 -15.08 36.25
CA LEU A 485 -11.30 -14.68 35.22
C LEU A 485 -10.02 -15.53 35.27
N GLU A 486 -9.51 -15.84 36.46
CA GLU A 486 -8.38 -16.76 36.63
C GLU A 486 -8.69 -18.18 36.16
N ASN A 487 -9.86 -18.70 36.51
CA ASN A 487 -10.30 -20.04 36.10
C ASN A 487 -10.43 -20.14 34.57
N ALA A 488 -11.01 -19.12 33.91
CA ALA A 488 -11.08 -19.07 32.45
C ALA A 488 -9.69 -19.06 31.78
N ARG A 489 -8.70 -18.37 32.37
CA ARG A 489 -7.32 -18.38 31.87
C ARG A 489 -6.65 -19.75 32.03
N LYS A 490 -6.92 -20.47 33.12
CA LYS A 490 -6.39 -21.83 33.34
C LYS A 490 -6.98 -22.81 32.33
N LEU A 491 -8.29 -22.77 32.08
CA LEU A 491 -8.97 -23.63 31.10
C LEU A 491 -8.42 -23.41 29.67
N ARG A 492 -8.08 -22.18 29.29
CA ARG A 492 -7.44 -21.91 27.98
C ARG A 492 -6.05 -22.52 27.80
N LYS A 493 -5.35 -22.85 28.90
CA LYS A 493 -4.03 -23.49 28.88
C LYS A 493 -4.11 -25.01 28.91
N ASN A 494 -5.19 -25.57 29.45
CA ASN A 494 -5.39 -27.00 29.67
C ASN A 494 -6.61 -27.52 28.90
N GLN A 495 -6.59 -27.38 27.56
CA GLN A 495 -7.69 -27.81 26.70
C GLN A 495 -7.59 -29.30 26.36
N THR A 496 -8.74 -29.93 26.18
CA THR A 496 -8.87 -31.27 25.61
C THR A 496 -8.61 -31.24 24.09
N ASP A 497 -8.31 -32.40 23.50
CA ASP A 497 -8.08 -32.51 22.04
C ASP A 497 -9.33 -32.10 21.23
N ALA A 498 -10.53 -32.40 21.75
CA ALA A 498 -11.80 -31.99 21.14
C ALA A 498 -11.97 -30.46 21.15
N GLU A 499 -11.65 -29.79 22.27
CA GLU A 499 -11.66 -28.32 22.35
C GLU A 499 -10.60 -27.69 21.44
N ALA A 500 -9.40 -28.27 21.35
CA ALA A 500 -8.34 -27.77 20.48
C ALA A 500 -8.74 -27.87 19.00
N LEU A 501 -9.30 -29.02 18.60
CA LEU A 501 -9.81 -29.26 17.25
C LEU A 501 -10.96 -28.31 16.91
N LEU A 502 -12.00 -28.25 17.72
CA LEU A 502 -13.14 -27.36 17.43
C LEU A 502 -12.74 -25.89 17.45
N TRP A 503 -11.83 -25.48 18.36
CA TRP A 503 -11.31 -24.11 18.35
C TRP A 503 -10.55 -23.78 17.06
N SER A 504 -9.80 -24.74 16.51
CA SER A 504 -9.08 -24.56 15.24
C SER A 504 -10.00 -24.24 14.07
N LEU A 505 -11.26 -24.70 14.14
CA LEU A 505 -12.30 -24.58 13.11
C LEU A 505 -13.25 -23.40 13.35
N LEU A 506 -13.41 -22.95 14.61
CA LEU A 506 -14.27 -21.82 14.97
C LEU A 506 -13.52 -20.49 15.08
N ARG A 507 -12.19 -20.51 15.27
CA ARG A 507 -11.39 -19.29 15.40
C ARG A 507 -11.33 -18.52 14.08
N SER A 508 -10.98 -17.23 14.17
CA SER A 508 -10.79 -16.37 13.00
C SER A 508 -12.02 -16.25 12.08
N CYS A 509 -13.22 -16.33 12.66
CA CYS A 509 -14.49 -16.20 11.94
C CYS A 509 -14.70 -17.22 10.80
N GLN A 510 -14.05 -18.38 10.89
CA GLN A 510 -14.07 -19.41 9.85
C GLN A 510 -15.44 -20.07 9.62
N LEU A 511 -16.43 -19.81 10.47
CA LEU A 511 -17.80 -20.34 10.35
C LEU A 511 -18.82 -19.19 10.33
N ASN A 512 -19.41 -18.95 9.15
CA ASN A 512 -20.47 -17.95 8.91
C ASN A 512 -20.10 -16.51 9.35
N ASP A 513 -18.83 -16.13 9.23
CA ASP A 513 -18.25 -14.86 9.69
C ASP A 513 -18.48 -14.53 11.19
N CYS A 514 -18.96 -15.49 11.98
CA CYS A 514 -19.33 -15.30 13.38
C CYS A 514 -18.11 -15.37 14.30
N LYS A 515 -17.96 -14.40 15.20
CA LYS A 515 -16.82 -14.37 16.13
C LYS A 515 -17.03 -15.23 17.37
N PHE A 516 -16.43 -16.42 17.39
CA PHE A 516 -16.38 -17.28 18.58
C PHE A 516 -15.22 -16.93 19.53
N ARG A 517 -15.49 -17.01 20.83
CA ARG A 517 -14.50 -16.86 21.92
C ARG A 517 -14.43 -18.14 22.73
N ARG A 518 -13.23 -18.65 22.98
CA ARG A 518 -13.01 -19.83 23.84
C ARG A 518 -12.97 -19.49 25.34
N GLN A 519 -13.51 -20.38 26.15
CA GLN A 519 -13.51 -20.33 27.61
C GLN A 519 -13.97 -18.96 28.10
N HIS A 520 -15.19 -18.58 27.71
CA HIS A 520 -15.75 -17.25 27.89
C HIS A 520 -16.50 -17.16 29.24
N PRO A 521 -16.08 -16.29 30.17
CA PRO A 521 -16.75 -16.16 31.46
C PRO A 521 -18.06 -15.38 31.33
N ILE A 522 -19.15 -15.98 31.80
CA ILE A 522 -20.47 -15.35 32.00
C ILE A 522 -20.92 -15.73 33.40
N GLU A 523 -20.83 -14.80 34.36
CA GLU A 523 -21.08 -15.09 35.78
C GLU A 523 -22.42 -15.84 35.98
N PRO A 524 -22.45 -16.96 36.73
CA PRO A 524 -21.34 -17.59 37.47
C PRO A 524 -20.53 -18.66 36.68
N TYR A 525 -20.76 -18.82 35.38
CA TYR A 525 -20.24 -19.91 34.55
C TYR A 525 -19.09 -19.49 33.60
N ILE A 526 -18.43 -20.49 33.03
CA ILE A 526 -17.47 -20.32 31.93
C ILE A 526 -17.94 -21.26 30.81
N LEU A 527 -18.13 -20.71 29.62
CA LEU A 527 -18.60 -21.42 28.45
C LEU A 527 -17.42 -21.84 27.57
N ASP A 528 -17.40 -23.07 27.05
CA ASP A 528 -16.27 -23.56 26.25
C ASP A 528 -16.06 -22.73 24.98
N PHE A 529 -17.14 -22.42 24.24
CA PHE A 529 -17.12 -21.45 23.15
C PHE A 529 -18.37 -20.56 23.17
N TYR A 530 -18.21 -19.28 22.86
CA TYR A 530 -19.31 -18.32 22.84
C TYR A 530 -19.19 -17.33 21.68
N CYS A 531 -20.25 -17.22 20.88
CA CYS A 531 -20.44 -16.17 19.88
C CYS A 531 -21.38 -15.10 20.45
N HIS A 532 -20.87 -13.87 20.57
CA HIS A 532 -21.63 -12.77 21.16
C HIS A 532 -22.70 -12.21 20.20
N GLU A 533 -22.40 -12.22 18.90
CA GLU A 533 -23.28 -11.69 17.83
C GLU A 533 -24.60 -12.47 17.77
N GLU A 534 -24.51 -13.80 17.79
CA GLU A 534 -25.66 -14.69 17.70
C GLU A 534 -26.15 -15.23 19.06
N LYS A 535 -25.56 -14.74 20.16
CA LYS A 535 -25.78 -15.24 21.53
C LYS A 535 -25.79 -16.77 21.60
N LEU A 536 -24.79 -17.40 20.99
CA LEU A 536 -24.68 -18.86 20.88
C LEU A 536 -23.51 -19.38 21.73
N ALA A 537 -23.80 -20.27 22.67
CA ALA A 537 -22.82 -21.03 23.44
C ALA A 537 -22.70 -22.46 22.88
N ILE A 538 -21.47 -22.96 22.80
CA ILE A 538 -21.17 -24.37 22.48
C ILE A 538 -20.38 -24.95 23.65
N GLU A 539 -20.88 -26.03 24.23
CA GLU A 539 -20.26 -26.76 25.34
C GLU A 539 -19.81 -28.15 24.89
N LEU A 540 -18.62 -28.57 25.31
CA LEU A 540 -18.03 -29.86 24.99
C LEU A 540 -17.98 -30.75 26.23
N ASP A 541 -18.81 -31.79 26.23
CA ASP A 541 -18.93 -32.70 27.36
C ASP A 541 -17.96 -33.89 27.20
N GLY A 542 -16.99 -33.98 28.11
CA GLY A 542 -16.23 -35.19 28.37
C GLY A 542 -16.99 -36.01 29.41
N GLY A 543 -17.70 -37.06 28.97
CA GLY A 543 -18.74 -37.77 29.73
C GLY A 543 -18.65 -37.73 31.25
N GLN A 544 -19.71 -37.24 31.91
CA GLN A 544 -19.80 -37.18 33.37
C GLN A 544 -20.97 -37.99 33.92
N HIS A 545 -20.72 -38.54 35.11
CA HIS A 545 -21.52 -39.50 35.87
C HIS A 545 -23.00 -39.14 36.03
N ASN A 546 -23.88 -40.13 35.76
CA ASN A 546 -25.34 -40.14 36.02
C ASN A 546 -25.69 -40.07 37.52
N THR A 547 -25.32 -38.98 38.19
CA THR A 547 -25.77 -38.69 39.56
C THR A 547 -26.86 -37.62 39.50
N GLU A 548 -27.93 -37.79 40.28
CA GLU A 548 -29.09 -36.87 40.28
C GLU A 548 -28.69 -35.41 40.56
N SER A 549 -27.62 -35.19 41.34
CA SER A 549 -27.08 -33.86 41.64
C SER A 549 -26.42 -33.18 40.43
N ALA A 550 -25.72 -33.94 39.57
CA ALA A 550 -25.10 -33.38 38.36
C ALA A 550 -26.16 -32.93 37.35
N ILE A 551 -27.20 -33.74 37.15
CA ILE A 551 -28.33 -33.43 36.26
C ILE A 551 -29.08 -32.18 36.74
N ALA A 552 -29.34 -32.06 38.04
CA ALA A 552 -30.03 -30.91 38.60
C ALA A 552 -29.24 -29.59 38.46
N ASN A 553 -27.91 -29.62 38.60
CA ASN A 553 -27.07 -28.43 38.42
C ASN A 553 -26.96 -28.00 36.96
N ASP A 554 -26.95 -28.96 36.05
CA ASP A 554 -26.83 -28.71 34.62
C ASP A 554 -28.12 -28.12 34.01
N HIS A 555 -29.27 -28.54 34.54
CA HIS A 555 -30.57 -27.93 34.24
C HIS A 555 -30.61 -26.45 34.66
N LYS A 556 -30.18 -26.14 35.89
CA LYS A 556 -30.10 -24.76 36.40
C LYS A 556 -29.18 -23.89 35.56
N ARG A 557 -28.01 -24.42 35.14
CA ARG A 557 -27.07 -23.72 34.25
C ARG A 557 -27.73 -23.39 32.91
N THR A 558 -28.43 -24.35 32.32
CA THR A 558 -29.08 -24.17 31.01
C THR A 558 -30.24 -23.18 31.09
N GLU A 559 -31.06 -23.22 32.14
CA GLU A 559 -32.13 -22.25 32.38
C GLU A 559 -31.59 -20.82 32.57
N TYR A 560 -30.50 -20.67 33.30
CA TYR A 560 -29.84 -19.38 33.48
C TYR A 560 -29.32 -18.79 32.16
N LEU A 561 -28.64 -19.58 31.34
CA LEU A 561 -28.13 -19.10 30.05
C LEU A 561 -29.28 -18.73 29.11
N LYS A 562 -30.36 -19.54 29.08
CA LYS A 562 -31.57 -19.20 28.33
C LYS A 562 -32.22 -17.91 28.81
N SER A 563 -32.26 -17.63 30.12
CA SER A 563 -32.82 -16.37 30.63
C SER A 563 -31.99 -15.14 30.21
N GLN A 564 -30.71 -15.33 29.86
CA GLN A 564 -29.85 -14.28 29.27
C GLN A 564 -30.01 -14.17 27.74
N GLY A 565 -30.91 -14.97 27.14
CA GLY A 565 -31.12 -15.06 25.70
C GLY A 565 -29.99 -15.80 24.98
N ILE A 566 -29.27 -16.68 25.68
CA ILE A 566 -28.18 -17.47 25.11
C ILE A 566 -28.71 -18.84 24.70
N THR A 567 -28.54 -19.18 23.42
CA THR A 567 -28.78 -20.53 22.90
C THR A 567 -27.58 -21.40 23.22
N VAL A 568 -27.80 -22.63 23.70
CA VAL A 568 -26.71 -23.56 24.07
C VAL A 568 -26.79 -24.81 23.21
N LEU A 569 -25.72 -25.10 22.46
CA LEU A 569 -25.48 -26.38 21.79
C LEU A 569 -24.47 -27.20 22.59
N ARG A 570 -24.67 -28.51 22.65
CA ARG A 570 -23.77 -29.42 23.35
C ARG A 570 -23.35 -30.57 22.45
N PHE A 571 -22.07 -30.90 22.50
CA PHE A 571 -21.50 -32.01 21.75
C PHE A 571 -20.63 -32.88 22.66
N TRP A 572 -20.65 -34.19 22.41
CA TRP A 572 -19.71 -35.09 23.06
C TRP A 572 -18.33 -34.93 22.46
N ASN A 573 -17.27 -35.05 23.28
CA ASN A 573 -15.89 -34.96 22.78
C ASN A 573 -15.61 -35.94 21.62
N ASN A 574 -16.18 -37.16 21.67
CA ASN A 574 -16.02 -38.13 20.59
C ASN A 574 -16.71 -37.70 19.29
N ASP A 575 -17.86 -37.02 19.35
CA ASP A 575 -18.55 -36.53 18.15
C ASP A 575 -17.74 -35.43 17.47
N VAL A 576 -17.10 -34.55 18.25
CA VAL A 576 -16.21 -33.53 17.70
C VAL A 576 -15.00 -34.16 17.02
N LEU A 577 -14.42 -35.21 17.61
CA LEU A 577 -13.21 -35.86 17.09
C LEU A 577 -13.48 -36.81 15.91
N GLN A 578 -14.65 -37.44 15.85
CA GLN A 578 -14.95 -38.49 14.85
C GLN A 578 -15.98 -38.08 13.81
N ASN A 579 -16.88 -37.13 14.14
CA ASN A 579 -18.01 -36.70 13.30
C ASN A 579 -18.03 -35.17 13.12
N THR A 580 -16.85 -34.56 12.93
CA THR A 580 -16.65 -33.11 12.94
C THR A 580 -17.55 -32.36 11.94
N GLU A 581 -17.78 -32.92 10.75
CA GLU A 581 -18.62 -32.30 9.71
C GLU A 581 -20.07 -32.13 10.17
N SER A 582 -20.65 -33.14 10.82
CA SER A 582 -22.00 -33.08 11.37
C SER A 582 -22.11 -32.04 12.48
N VAL A 583 -21.08 -31.93 13.32
CA VAL A 583 -21.01 -30.92 14.40
C VAL A 583 -21.01 -29.51 13.79
N LEU A 584 -20.18 -29.26 12.77
CA LEU A 584 -20.12 -27.97 12.09
C LEU A 584 -21.44 -27.63 11.38
N GLN A 585 -22.08 -28.60 10.73
CA GLN A 585 -23.37 -28.40 10.07
C GLN A 585 -24.45 -28.00 11.07
N GLN A 586 -24.49 -28.61 12.26
CA GLN A 586 -25.46 -28.26 13.29
C GLN A 586 -25.22 -26.84 13.83
N ILE A 587 -23.96 -26.46 14.07
CA ILE A 587 -23.61 -25.08 14.47
C ILE A 587 -24.04 -24.10 13.37
N TYR A 588 -23.69 -24.37 12.11
CA TYR A 588 -24.04 -23.54 10.96
C TYR A 588 -25.57 -23.38 10.79
N SER A 589 -26.32 -24.47 10.92
CA SER A 589 -27.79 -24.46 10.83
C SER A 589 -28.47 -23.68 11.95
N THR A 590 -27.78 -23.47 13.08
CA THR A 590 -28.28 -22.66 14.20
C THR A 590 -28.00 -21.18 13.99
N LEU A 591 -26.95 -20.84 13.23
CA LEU A 591 -26.57 -19.45 12.89
C LEU A 591 -27.40 -18.88 11.73
N THR A 592 -27.99 -19.72 10.88
CA THR A 592 -28.74 -19.32 9.66
C THR A 592 -30.25 -19.00 9.79
N PRO A 593 -31.05 -19.46 10.77
CA PRO A 593 -32.50 -19.25 10.77
C PRO A 593 -32.93 -17.79 10.98
N ALA A 594 -32.02 -16.91 11.42
CA ALA A 594 -32.28 -15.49 11.65
C ALA A 594 -32.33 -14.63 10.37
N LEU A 595 -32.07 -15.20 9.18
CA LEU A 595 -32.02 -14.47 7.91
C LEU A 595 -33.40 -14.21 7.28
N SER A 596 -34.42 -15.03 7.56
CA SER A 596 -35.72 -14.93 6.87
C SER A 596 -36.60 -13.72 7.27
N GLN A 597 -36.31 -13.07 8.40
CA GLN A 597 -37.08 -11.93 8.89
C GLN A 597 -36.44 -10.57 8.55
N ARG A 598 -35.11 -10.53 8.35
CA ARG A 598 -34.35 -9.30 8.00
C ARG A 598 -34.44 -8.92 6.53
N GLU A 599 -34.76 -9.86 5.63
CA GLU A 599 -34.86 -9.61 4.18
C GLU A 599 -36.10 -8.82 3.75
N ARG A 600 -37.12 -8.68 4.62
CA ARG A 600 -38.32 -7.90 4.31
C ARG A 600 -38.21 -6.41 4.67
N GLU A 601 -37.23 -6.02 5.48
CA GLU A 601 -37.07 -4.64 5.97
C GLU A 601 -35.87 -3.90 5.35
N SER A 602 -35.00 -4.57 4.58
CA SER A 602 -33.73 -4.02 4.06
C SER A 602 -33.78 -3.31 2.69
N LYS A 603 -34.97 -2.86 2.22
CA LYS A 603 -35.06 -2.01 1.01
C LYS A 603 -34.80 -0.51 1.25
N ALA A 604 -34.31 -0.14 2.42
CA ALA A 604 -33.76 1.19 2.67
C ALA A 604 -32.43 1.09 3.43
N GLU A 605 -31.41 1.74 2.87
CA GLU A 605 -30.06 2.03 3.38
C GLU A 605 -28.95 0.95 3.24
N PRO A 606 -27.78 1.32 2.66
CA PRO A 606 -26.62 0.45 2.54
C PRO A 606 -25.85 0.36 3.87
N SER A 607 -25.51 -0.86 4.28
CA SER A 607 -24.70 -1.12 5.47
C SER A 607 -23.18 -1.01 5.21
N PRO A 608 -22.38 -0.71 6.25
CA PRO A 608 -20.99 -0.26 6.13
C PRO A 608 -19.98 -1.41 5.99
N ALA A 609 -18.93 -1.13 5.22
CA ALA A 609 -17.75 -1.98 5.06
C ALA A 609 -17.10 -2.37 6.41
N GLY A 610 -16.74 -3.65 6.51
CA GLY A 610 -16.17 -4.29 7.68
C GLY A 610 -14.79 -3.79 8.09
N GLY A 611 -14.45 -4.06 9.35
CA GLY A 611 -13.11 -4.01 9.92
C GLY A 611 -12.93 -5.24 10.82
N ARG A 612 -11.74 -5.71 11.20
CA ARG A 612 -10.40 -5.10 11.28
C ARG A 612 -9.37 -6.23 11.46
N GLY A 613 -8.17 -6.04 10.90
CA GLY A 613 -6.94 -6.46 11.58
C GLY A 613 -6.74 -5.61 12.84
N GLN A 614 -6.51 -6.25 13.99
CA GLN A 614 -6.43 -5.57 15.28
C GLN A 614 -5.08 -4.85 15.47
N GLY A 615 -5.06 -3.55 15.15
CA GLY A 615 -4.39 -2.56 15.99
C GLY A 615 -5.46 -1.86 16.84
N GLU A 616 -5.20 -1.62 18.12
CA GLU A 616 -6.06 -0.78 18.96
C GLU A 616 -6.17 0.61 18.30
N ARG A 617 -7.31 0.92 17.66
CA ARG A 617 -7.57 2.27 17.13
C ARG A 617 -7.83 3.19 18.31
N ASN A 618 -6.82 3.94 18.70
CA ASN A 618 -6.89 4.95 19.74
C ASN A 618 -7.63 6.20 19.24
N ALA A 619 -8.19 6.98 20.16
CA ALA A 619 -8.70 8.30 19.85
C ALA A 619 -7.58 9.19 19.30
N TYR A 620 -7.87 9.96 18.25
CA TYR A 620 -6.93 10.94 17.71
C TYR A 620 -6.54 11.99 18.77
N GLN A 621 -5.27 12.37 18.77
CA GLN A 621 -4.73 13.47 19.57
C GLN A 621 -3.70 14.25 18.74
N ASP A 622 -3.62 15.56 18.97
CA ASP A 622 -2.54 16.38 18.43
C ASP A 622 -1.21 15.99 19.09
N ILE A 623 -0.15 15.87 18.29
CA ILE A 623 1.19 15.50 18.77
C ILE A 623 2.15 16.62 18.36
N PRO A 624 2.72 17.36 19.33
CA PRO A 624 3.64 18.46 19.04
C PRO A 624 4.80 18.01 18.14
N GLY A 625 5.10 18.79 17.10
CA GLY A 625 6.11 18.48 16.10
C GLY A 625 5.72 17.45 15.03
N PHE A 626 4.57 16.75 15.18
CA PHE A 626 4.16 15.69 14.26
C PHE A 626 2.78 15.90 13.63
N CYS A 627 1.71 16.11 14.40
CA CYS A 627 0.38 16.28 13.81
C CYS A 627 -0.54 17.22 14.62
N ALA A 628 -1.45 17.91 13.93
CA ALA A 628 -2.46 18.76 14.56
C ALA A 628 -3.73 18.88 13.70
N SER A 629 -4.90 18.80 14.34
CA SER A 629 -6.19 19.13 13.73
C SER A 629 -6.47 20.62 13.90
N VAL A 630 -6.61 21.34 12.79
CA VAL A 630 -6.63 22.81 12.82
C VAL A 630 -7.91 23.35 12.22
N SER A 631 -8.56 24.26 12.95
CA SER A 631 -9.78 24.92 12.49
C SER A 631 -9.57 25.77 11.22
N LEU A 632 -10.60 25.87 10.37
CA LEU A 632 -10.52 26.74 9.19
C LEU A 632 -10.28 28.22 9.54
N ALA A 633 -10.76 28.67 10.70
CA ALA A 633 -10.48 30.02 11.21
C ALA A 633 -8.98 30.22 11.43
N ARG A 634 -8.29 29.25 12.04
CA ARG A 634 -6.84 29.32 12.24
C ARG A 634 -6.07 29.24 10.92
N VAL A 635 -6.52 28.43 9.96
CA VAL A 635 -5.93 28.39 8.61
C VAL A 635 -6.08 29.74 7.90
N LYS A 636 -7.22 30.42 8.08
CA LYS A 636 -7.48 31.76 7.55
C LYS A 636 -6.61 32.83 8.20
N GLU A 637 -6.44 32.81 9.51
CA GLU A 637 -5.51 33.70 10.23
C GLU A 637 -4.07 33.59 9.71
N LEU A 638 -3.67 32.39 9.30
CA LEU A 638 -2.38 32.10 8.71
C LEU A 638 -2.36 32.22 7.18
N ASP A 639 -3.33 32.96 6.63
CA ASP A 639 -3.41 33.35 5.22
C ASP A 639 -3.41 32.16 4.26
N TYR A 640 -4.12 31.10 4.65
CA TYR A 640 -4.30 29.87 3.88
C TYR A 640 -2.98 29.20 3.47
N VAL A 641 -1.90 29.44 4.22
CA VAL A 641 -0.63 28.74 4.05
C VAL A 641 -0.73 27.37 4.69
N LEU A 642 -0.53 26.31 3.91
CA LEU A 642 -0.82 24.94 4.34
C LEU A 642 0.42 24.15 4.81
N THR A 643 1.52 24.82 5.14
CA THR A 643 2.73 24.14 5.63
C THR A 643 2.51 23.54 7.02
N PRO A 644 2.53 22.19 7.20
CA PRO A 644 2.25 21.54 8.48
C PRO A 644 3.06 22.08 9.67
N GLY A 645 4.34 22.38 9.48
CA GLY A 645 5.21 22.93 10.54
C GLY A 645 4.76 24.27 11.13
N ARG A 646 3.78 24.98 10.54
CA ARG A 646 3.17 26.18 11.15
C ARG A 646 2.09 25.85 12.19
N TYR A 647 1.63 24.62 12.20
CA TYR A 647 0.44 24.18 12.94
C TYR A 647 0.77 23.17 14.03
N VAL A 648 1.70 22.26 13.77
CA VAL A 648 1.98 21.13 14.67
C VAL A 648 2.81 21.51 15.90
N GLY A 649 3.24 22.76 16.05
CA GLY A 649 4.11 23.17 17.16
C GLY A 649 5.52 22.58 17.10
N LEU A 650 6.28 22.74 18.18
CA LEU A 650 7.57 22.09 18.38
C LEU A 650 7.36 20.85 19.25
N PRO A 651 8.14 19.77 19.08
CA PRO A 651 8.10 18.64 20.01
C PRO A 651 8.32 19.12 21.44
N ASP A 652 7.63 18.52 22.40
CA ASP A 652 7.96 18.62 23.83
C ASP A 652 9.20 17.74 24.08
N ASP A 653 10.34 18.12 23.50
CA ASP A 653 11.62 17.52 23.88
C ASP A 653 12.04 18.16 25.21
N GLU A 654 11.73 17.49 26.33
CA GLU A 654 12.60 17.52 27.51
C GLU A 654 13.95 16.85 27.12
N ASP A 655 14.75 17.51 26.29
CA ASP A 655 16.22 17.43 26.25
C ASP A 655 16.79 18.30 25.09
N ASP A 656 17.63 19.29 25.46
CA ASP A 656 18.68 19.96 24.67
C ASP A 656 18.38 20.91 23.48
N PHE A 657 17.20 21.53 23.35
CA PHE A 657 17.06 22.74 22.50
C PHE A 657 17.30 24.04 23.29
N ASN A 658 18.56 24.35 23.60
CA ASN A 658 18.92 25.66 24.16
C ASN A 658 19.08 26.70 23.05
N PHE A 659 17.97 27.35 22.69
CA PHE A 659 17.95 28.44 21.69
C PHE A 659 18.99 29.52 22.00
N ALA A 660 19.18 29.88 23.28
CA ALA A 660 20.13 30.93 23.66
C ALA A 660 21.57 30.53 23.33
N GLU A 661 21.94 29.27 23.58
CA GLU A 661 23.28 28.78 23.32
C GLU A 661 23.59 28.72 21.82
N ARG A 662 22.63 28.23 21.02
CA ARG A 662 22.80 28.13 19.56
C ARG A 662 22.75 29.49 18.86
N PHE A 663 21.88 30.39 19.31
CA PHE A 663 21.82 31.77 18.83
C PHE A 663 23.12 32.53 19.15
N ASN A 664 23.66 32.35 20.37
CA ASN A 664 24.94 32.95 20.74
C ASN A 664 26.11 32.38 19.93
N ALA A 665 26.11 31.08 19.63
CA ALA A 665 27.12 30.47 18.76
C ALA A 665 27.05 31.03 17.33
N LEU A 666 25.85 31.12 16.73
CA LEU A 666 25.66 31.70 15.39
C LEU A 666 26.02 33.19 15.35
N LYS A 667 25.68 33.93 16.40
CA LYS A 667 26.03 35.35 16.53
C LYS A 667 27.55 35.54 16.59
N ALA A 668 28.26 34.71 17.36
CA ALA A 668 29.71 34.75 17.44
C ALA A 668 30.38 34.39 16.10
N GLU A 669 29.85 33.41 15.37
CA GLU A 669 30.33 33.07 14.03
C GLU A 669 30.11 34.21 13.04
N PHE A 670 28.95 34.87 13.08
CA PHE A 670 28.65 36.03 12.25
C PHE A 670 29.57 37.23 12.58
N GLU A 671 29.79 37.53 13.86
CA GLU A 671 30.72 38.57 14.30
C GLU A 671 32.17 38.28 13.85
N ALA A 672 32.60 37.02 13.89
CA ALA A 672 33.92 36.61 13.38
C ALA A 672 34.04 36.82 11.85
N GLN A 673 32.99 36.50 11.10
CA GLN A 673 32.96 36.72 9.64
C GLN A 673 33.02 38.22 9.28
N LEU A 674 32.38 39.09 10.06
CA LEU A 674 32.48 40.55 9.87
C LEU A 674 33.90 41.07 10.08
N VAL A 675 34.61 40.57 11.10
CA VAL A 675 36.01 40.94 11.35
C VAL A 675 36.93 40.44 10.23
N GLU A 676 36.65 39.26 9.69
CA GLU A 676 37.41 38.70 8.56
C GLU A 676 37.17 39.48 7.26
N GLU A 677 35.93 39.92 7.03
CA GLU A 677 35.55 40.79 5.91
C GLU A 677 36.28 42.14 5.97
N GLU A 678 36.34 42.79 7.13
CA GLU A 678 37.12 44.03 7.30
C GLU A 678 38.61 43.83 7.01
N LYS A 679 39.20 42.71 7.45
CA LYS A 679 40.61 42.37 7.16
C LYS A 679 40.84 42.18 5.67
N LEU A 680 39.97 41.45 4.99
CA LEU A 680 40.06 41.19 3.55
C LEU A 680 39.92 42.50 2.77
N ASN A 681 38.94 43.34 3.11
CA ASN A 681 38.76 44.65 2.49
C ASN A 681 40.00 45.54 2.65
N LYS A 682 40.61 45.54 3.85
CA LYS A 682 41.85 46.26 4.08
C LYS A 682 43.00 45.72 3.24
N ALA A 683 43.16 44.40 3.16
CA ALA A 683 44.18 43.77 2.33
C ALA A 683 43.99 44.07 0.84
N ILE A 684 42.75 44.09 0.36
CA ILE A 684 42.41 44.47 -1.02
C ILE A 684 42.77 45.94 -1.27
N ALA A 685 42.42 46.85 -0.36
CA ALA A 685 42.78 48.27 -0.46
C ALA A 685 44.30 48.49 -0.46
N ASP A 686 45.02 47.82 0.43
CA ASP A 686 46.49 47.89 0.50
C ASP A 686 47.14 47.34 -0.78
N ASN A 687 46.58 46.28 -1.36
CA ASN A 687 47.07 45.73 -2.63
C ASN A 687 46.76 46.64 -3.82
N LEU A 688 45.57 47.25 -3.87
CA LEU A 688 45.21 48.24 -4.89
C LEU A 688 46.13 49.47 -4.82
N ALA A 689 46.48 49.93 -3.63
CA ALA A 689 47.41 51.05 -3.43
C ALA A 689 48.84 50.75 -3.91
N ARG A 690 49.21 49.46 -4.06
CA ARG A 690 50.51 49.00 -4.59
C ARG A 690 50.52 48.90 -6.11
N VAL A 691 49.36 48.92 -6.76
CA VAL A 691 49.27 48.95 -8.23
C VAL A 691 49.52 50.39 -8.68
N LYS A 692 50.75 50.66 -9.15
CA LYS A 692 51.04 51.89 -9.90
C LYS A 692 50.57 51.68 -11.34
N LEU A 693 49.59 52.48 -11.77
CA LEU A 693 49.17 52.59 -13.16
C LEU A 693 50.28 53.18 -14.03
#